data_AF-A0A1E5NXL1-F1
#
_entry.id   AF-A0A1E5NXL1-F1
#
_cell.length_a   1.000
_cell.length_b   1.000
_cell.length_c   1.000
_cell.angle_alpha   90.00
_cell.angle_beta   90.00
_cell.angle_gamma   90.00
#
_symmetry.space_group_name_H-M   'P 1'
#
loop_
_entity.id
_entity.type
_entity.pdbx_description
1 polymer ?
#
loop_
_entity_poly.entity_id
_entity_poly.type
_entity_poly.pdbx_seq_one_letter_code
_entity_poly.pdbx_strand_id
1 'polypeptide(L)'
;MSRTPLGAAPAAASIPKQTAFLEPLFAVTVQPKSAKRLAGDDTANAEERARLAALLLDDLLFAAPVFCIDSGNAKVPTDRPLKFLSEAAELVRAGQAASYVATLRENVVAVDIDGDDDDWSTSALEHLTDRAEELGAWYLTRRSGGGAGRWHLIAVLPTQAARDALKLTVDTVRTHWGATARQIDWRRTLRPLSAPHRKSGRVALPEFIEMAKNTLPAWAENLPRYSGGRRRGMVLQRETPVTPWRRSFSSIPSGEFWERLRNPGADYYGDRSLSELLSTARLIIAGYDGEAAWKVVDDVRHRGFARARQRGHRWWVKHCWNPAAEYVDSQRGSRTKNAPADRWKRVVGPLLAGVRELHWGGWTVAMRHSAEKTLGAIGDRMARQGLGCCPLPQRDVEEETVQSRNTISKVLRQLVDDGVLVKTREYDQASGTEASDEFSLNLLTLDFRAEKTEPPCSHSPAPRSRSWYTLAVTLALHPRPLTVTELYHLSGYTPCPKPTRAQLTNVETGLDALLELRVARRTEQGEWELTGQAARETPSMKKRKEATAARIENERRAFRSVWKATREKLHRRWEEQREKALQRRAASDQKRRDGWWSSLSAEQRKSRREEWQARFRALTPAQQKLRVVELRDRRYLAELGAAA
;
A
#
# COMPACT_ATOMS: atom_id res chain seq x y z
N MET A 1 -55.18 -27.48 -43.29
CA MET A 1 -53.89 -27.19 -42.62
C MET A 1 -53.88 -25.74 -42.23
N SER A 2 -53.85 -25.53 -40.92
CA SER A 2 -54.31 -24.35 -40.21
C SER A 2 -53.19 -23.34 -40.03
N ARG A 3 -53.47 -22.04 -40.21
CA ARG A 3 -52.80 -20.94 -39.50
C ARG A 3 -53.59 -19.65 -39.66
N THR A 4 -54.54 -19.50 -38.75
CA THR A 4 -55.20 -18.24 -38.41
C THR A 4 -54.19 -17.31 -37.71
N PRO A 5 -54.07 -16.02 -38.10
CA PRO A 5 -53.45 -15.02 -37.27
C PRO A 5 -54.53 -14.34 -36.40
N LEU A 6 -54.52 -14.67 -35.11
CA LEU A 6 -55.05 -13.81 -34.04
C LEU A 6 -54.11 -12.60 -33.91
N GLY A 7 -54.51 -11.37 -33.64
CA GLY A 7 -55.76 -10.85 -33.11
C GLY A 7 -55.41 -9.52 -32.44
N ALA A 8 -56.27 -8.53 -32.65
CA ALA A 8 -56.14 -7.12 -32.33
C ALA A 8 -55.54 -6.77 -30.94
N ALA A 9 -54.80 -5.66 -30.93
CA ALA A 9 -54.54 -4.86 -29.74
C ALA A 9 -55.82 -4.21 -29.22
N PRO A 10 -55.99 -4.13 -27.89
CA PRO A 10 -56.76 -3.06 -27.29
C PRO A 10 -55.95 -2.23 -26.29
N ALA A 11 -56.04 -0.93 -26.51
CA ALA A 11 -56.14 0.17 -25.56
C ALA A 11 -55.40 0.08 -24.20
N ALA A 12 -54.48 1.04 -24.03
CA ALA A 12 -53.92 1.44 -22.75
C ALA A 12 -55.01 1.81 -21.74
N ALA A 13 -55.13 1.01 -20.68
CA ALA A 13 -55.82 1.41 -19.46
C ALA A 13 -54.84 2.21 -18.58
N SER A 14 -55.19 3.47 -18.33
CA SER A 14 -54.51 4.38 -17.43
C SER A 14 -54.54 3.88 -15.99
N ILE A 15 -53.37 3.57 -15.42
CA ILE A 15 -53.21 3.32 -13.99
C ILE A 15 -53.20 4.69 -13.27
N PRO A 16 -54.00 4.88 -12.21
CA PRO A 16 -54.11 6.16 -11.51
C PRO A 16 -52.79 6.52 -10.81
N LYS A 17 -52.32 7.75 -11.04
CA LYS A 17 -51.26 8.38 -10.25
C LYS A 17 -51.75 8.50 -8.81
N GLN A 18 -51.32 7.61 -7.92
CA GLN A 18 -51.32 7.91 -6.48
C GLN A 18 -50.25 8.98 -6.24
N THR A 19 -50.72 10.21 -6.08
CA THR A 19 -49.98 11.33 -5.50
C THR A 19 -49.62 10.98 -4.06
N ALA A 20 -48.39 10.52 -3.83
CA ALA A 20 -47.81 10.52 -2.50
C ALA A 20 -47.50 11.98 -2.14
N PHE A 21 -48.16 12.45 -1.08
CA PHE A 21 -47.98 13.76 -0.46
C PHE A 21 -46.49 14.02 -0.17
N LEU A 22 -45.97 15.11 -0.75
CA LEU A 22 -44.72 15.73 -0.32
C LEU A 22 -45.02 16.57 0.92
N GLU A 23 -44.89 15.99 2.11
CA GLU A 23 -44.66 16.80 3.31
C GLU A 23 -43.16 17.07 3.46
N PRO A 24 -42.73 18.34 3.58
CA PRO A 24 -41.34 18.69 3.83
C PRO A 24 -40.97 18.33 5.27
N LEU A 25 -39.96 17.46 5.43
CA LEU A 25 -39.45 16.96 6.71
C LEU A 25 -38.74 17.99 7.62
N PHE A 26 -38.82 19.31 7.33
CA PHE A 26 -38.24 20.34 8.19
C PHE A 26 -39.05 21.64 8.16
N ALA A 27 -39.91 21.84 9.15
CA ALA A 27 -40.36 23.17 9.54
C ALA A 27 -39.36 23.74 10.56
N VAL A 28 -38.54 24.69 10.12
CA VAL A 28 -37.73 25.51 11.04
C VAL A 28 -38.67 26.51 11.70
N THR A 29 -39.02 26.28 12.96
CA THR A 29 -39.61 27.29 13.84
C THR A 29 -38.66 27.56 14.99
N VAL A 30 -38.28 28.82 15.15
CA VAL A 30 -37.32 29.31 16.12
C VAL A 30 -38.08 29.96 17.29
N GLN A 31 -37.77 29.48 18.51
CA GLN A 31 -37.92 30.07 19.87
C GLN A 31 -39.29 30.00 20.59
N PRO A 32 -39.36 30.09 21.96
CA PRO A 32 -38.30 30.10 22.99
C PRO A 32 -38.51 29.12 24.20
N LYS A 33 -37.44 29.01 25.02
CA LYS A 33 -37.28 28.41 26.37
C LYS A 33 -38.54 28.01 27.17
N SER A 34 -38.58 26.76 27.67
CA SER A 34 -38.77 26.47 29.13
C SER A 34 -38.74 24.97 29.48
N ALA A 35 -37.98 24.68 30.54
CA ALA A 35 -37.99 23.56 31.48
C ALA A 35 -38.92 22.34 31.24
N LYS A 36 -38.35 21.27 30.67
CA LYS A 36 -38.70 19.86 30.98
C LYS A 36 -37.56 18.92 30.54
N ARG A 37 -36.32 19.25 30.93
CA ARG A 37 -35.16 18.34 30.85
C ARG A 37 -35.09 17.58 32.16
N LEU A 38 -35.08 16.25 32.13
CA LEU A 38 -34.30 15.38 33.02
C LEU A 38 -34.56 13.86 32.85
N ALA A 39 -35.53 13.41 32.04
CA ALA A 39 -35.70 11.96 31.75
C ALA A 39 -35.57 11.58 30.26
N GLY A 40 -35.97 12.45 29.34
CA GLY A 40 -35.81 12.23 27.90
C GLY A 40 -34.39 12.46 27.38
N ASP A 41 -33.58 13.28 28.08
CA ASP A 41 -32.20 13.57 27.68
C ASP A 41 -31.27 12.38 27.97
N ASP A 42 -31.51 11.57 29.01
CA ASP A 42 -30.63 10.44 29.35
C ASP A 42 -30.85 9.21 28.45
N THR A 43 -32.08 8.96 28.03
CA THR A 43 -32.43 7.85 27.11
C THR A 43 -32.02 8.16 25.68
N ALA A 44 -32.28 9.38 25.18
CA ALA A 44 -31.79 9.83 23.87
C ALA A 44 -30.25 9.84 23.80
N ASN A 45 -29.59 10.18 24.91
CA ASN A 45 -28.14 10.14 25.02
C ASN A 45 -27.62 8.69 25.11
N ALA A 46 -28.35 7.76 25.75
CA ALA A 46 -27.99 6.33 25.76
C ALA A 46 -28.14 5.67 24.38
N GLU A 47 -29.22 5.94 23.66
CA GLU A 47 -29.41 5.43 22.29
C GLU A 47 -28.35 5.96 21.33
N GLU A 48 -28.00 7.25 21.43
CA GLU A 48 -26.94 7.84 20.61
C GLU A 48 -25.55 7.29 20.99
N ARG A 49 -25.26 7.06 22.28
CA ARG A 49 -24.02 6.40 22.71
C ARG A 49 -23.92 4.97 22.19
N ALA A 50 -24.99 4.18 22.30
CA ALA A 50 -25.05 2.82 21.76
C ALA A 50 -24.86 2.80 20.24
N ARG A 51 -25.46 3.76 19.52
CA ARG A 51 -25.28 3.94 18.08
C ARG A 51 -23.85 4.30 17.70
N LEU A 52 -23.23 5.23 18.43
CA LEU A 52 -21.81 5.59 18.22
C LEU A 52 -20.89 4.40 18.52
N ALA A 53 -21.19 3.62 19.56
CA ALA A 53 -20.45 2.39 19.87
C ALA A 53 -20.55 1.36 18.75
N ALA A 54 -21.74 1.19 18.17
CA ALA A 54 -21.97 0.31 17.03
C ALA A 54 -21.19 0.75 15.78
N LEU A 55 -21.16 2.06 15.48
CA LEU A 55 -20.38 2.59 14.35
C LEU A 55 -18.86 2.38 14.54
N LEU A 56 -18.36 2.59 15.76
CA LEU A 56 -16.95 2.36 16.07
C LEU A 56 -16.56 0.89 15.98
N LEU A 57 -17.41 0.00 16.49
CA LEU A 57 -17.22 -1.44 16.35
C LEU A 57 -17.31 -1.86 14.88
N ASP A 58 -18.23 -1.28 14.10
CA ASP A 58 -18.34 -1.57 12.67
C ASP A 58 -17.06 -1.24 11.91
N ASP A 59 -16.46 -0.07 12.19
CA ASP A 59 -15.19 0.33 11.60
C ASP A 59 -14.04 -0.63 11.99
N LEU A 60 -14.09 -1.23 13.18
CA LEU A 60 -13.08 -2.16 13.68
C LEU A 60 -13.27 -3.59 13.18
N LEU A 61 -14.50 -4.03 12.93
CA LEU A 61 -14.86 -5.41 12.60
C LEU A 61 -15.01 -5.65 11.09
N PHE A 62 -15.46 -4.64 10.33
CA PHE A 62 -15.79 -4.77 8.92
C PHE A 62 -14.80 -4.02 8.01
N ALA A 63 -14.76 -4.48 6.75
CA ALA A 63 -13.97 -3.96 5.66
C ALA A 63 -14.74 -4.04 4.33
N ALA A 64 -14.20 -3.38 3.31
CA ALA A 64 -14.66 -3.55 1.94
C ALA A 64 -14.30 -4.95 1.39
N PRO A 65 -15.05 -5.48 0.40
CA PRO A 65 -16.17 -4.85 -0.30
C PRO A 65 -17.46 -4.73 0.53
N VAL A 66 -18.21 -3.66 0.26
CA VAL A 66 -19.56 -3.40 0.80
C VAL A 66 -20.55 -3.40 -0.35
N PHE A 67 -21.74 -3.96 -0.14
CA PHE A 67 -22.82 -3.89 -1.12
C PHE A 67 -24.18 -3.73 -0.46
N CYS A 68 -25.08 -3.05 -1.18
CA CYS A 68 -26.45 -2.85 -0.75
C CYS A 68 -27.33 -4.05 -1.14
N ILE A 69 -28.37 -4.28 -0.35
CA ILE A 69 -29.40 -5.29 -0.61
C ILE A 69 -30.79 -4.66 -0.50
N ASP A 70 -31.74 -5.22 -1.26
CA ASP A 70 -33.15 -4.87 -1.17
C ASP A 70 -33.86 -5.68 -0.07
N SER A 71 -35.17 -5.47 0.09
CA SER A 71 -35.99 -6.18 1.08
C SER A 71 -36.11 -7.68 0.80
N GLY A 72 -35.94 -8.09 -0.47
CA GLY A 72 -35.90 -9.45 -0.97
C GLY A 72 -34.54 -10.16 -0.78
N ASN A 73 -33.55 -9.48 -0.20
CA ASN A 73 -32.17 -9.98 -0.05
C ASN A 73 -31.39 -10.11 -1.37
N ALA A 74 -31.85 -9.44 -2.43
CA ALA A 74 -31.09 -9.35 -3.68
C ALA A 74 -30.13 -8.16 -3.63
N LYS A 75 -28.97 -8.34 -4.26
CA LYS A 75 -27.95 -7.28 -4.34
C LYS A 75 -28.46 -6.12 -5.20
N VAL A 76 -28.47 -4.92 -4.63
CA VAL A 76 -28.83 -3.69 -5.35
C VAL A 76 -27.65 -3.28 -6.24
N PRO A 77 -27.85 -3.10 -7.55
CA PRO A 77 -26.81 -2.58 -8.44
C PRO A 77 -26.47 -1.14 -8.06
N THR A 78 -25.17 -0.84 -7.96
CA THR A 78 -24.67 0.53 -7.78
C THR A 78 -23.85 0.92 -9.01
N ASP A 79 -23.87 2.21 -9.34
CA ASP A 79 -23.09 2.83 -10.42
C ASP A 79 -21.57 2.60 -10.27
N ARG A 80 -21.12 2.49 -9.02
CA ARG A 80 -19.75 2.16 -8.63
C ARG A 80 -19.73 1.25 -7.40
N PRO A 81 -18.73 0.38 -7.23
CA PRO A 81 -18.60 -0.39 -5.99
C PRO A 81 -18.37 0.53 -4.77
N LEU A 82 -19.06 0.22 -3.67
CA LEU A 82 -19.03 1.00 -2.44
C LEU A 82 -17.75 0.70 -1.65
N LYS A 83 -17.06 1.76 -1.21
CA LYS A 83 -15.75 1.70 -0.56
C LYS A 83 -15.84 1.84 0.95
N PHE A 84 -16.89 2.50 1.44
CA PHE A 84 -17.10 2.77 2.85
C PHE A 84 -18.49 2.33 3.30
N LEU A 85 -18.61 1.97 4.58
CA LEU A 85 -19.90 1.69 5.20
C LEU A 85 -20.83 2.91 5.15
N SER A 86 -20.26 4.13 5.26
CA SER A 86 -21.00 5.39 5.16
C SER A 86 -21.67 5.59 3.80
N GLU A 87 -21.02 5.24 2.69
CA GLU A 87 -21.60 5.32 1.34
C GLU A 87 -22.81 4.38 1.21
N ALA A 88 -22.71 3.16 1.76
CA ALA A 88 -23.83 2.22 1.76
C ALA A 88 -24.98 2.68 2.69
N ALA A 89 -24.64 3.29 3.83
CA ALA A 89 -25.62 3.88 4.72
C ALA A 89 -26.33 5.10 4.10
N GLU A 90 -25.65 5.88 3.25
CA GLU A 90 -26.27 6.97 2.47
C GLU A 90 -27.30 6.44 1.47
N LEU A 91 -26.99 5.37 0.74
CA LEU A 91 -27.93 4.77 -0.20
C LEU A 91 -29.17 4.22 0.51
N VAL A 92 -28.99 3.63 1.71
CA VAL A 92 -30.13 3.19 2.52
C VAL A 92 -30.92 4.38 3.07
N ARG A 93 -30.25 5.46 3.53
CA ARG A 93 -30.93 6.69 3.97
C ARG A 93 -31.70 7.39 2.85
N ALA A 94 -31.19 7.33 1.62
CA ALA A 94 -31.85 7.84 0.43
C ALA A 94 -32.99 6.95 -0.08
N GLY A 95 -33.28 5.82 0.60
CA GLY A 95 -34.31 4.87 0.21
C GLY A 95 -33.98 4.05 -1.04
N GLN A 96 -32.73 4.10 -1.52
CA GLN A 96 -32.27 3.39 -2.71
C GLN A 96 -31.90 1.92 -2.44
N ALA A 97 -31.77 1.55 -1.16
CA ALA A 97 -31.54 0.19 -0.70
C ALA A 97 -32.22 -0.05 0.65
N ALA A 98 -32.50 -1.31 0.97
CA ALA A 98 -33.14 -1.67 2.23
C ALA A 98 -32.13 -1.95 3.36
N SER A 99 -30.92 -2.40 3.01
CA SER A 99 -29.83 -2.68 3.96
C SER A 99 -28.49 -2.77 3.22
N TYR A 100 -27.40 -3.05 3.95
CA TYR A 100 -26.08 -3.29 3.38
C TYR A 100 -25.32 -4.40 4.10
N VAL A 101 -24.44 -5.07 3.36
CA VAL A 101 -23.58 -6.17 3.80
C VAL A 101 -22.14 -5.78 3.56
N ALA A 102 -21.28 -6.08 4.52
CA ALA A 102 -19.84 -5.81 4.45
C ALA A 102 -19.03 -7.09 4.69
N THR A 103 -17.76 -7.02 4.32
CA THR A 103 -16.82 -8.12 4.49
C THR A 103 -16.18 -8.03 5.87
N LEU A 104 -16.04 -9.16 6.58
CA LEU A 104 -15.35 -9.20 7.86
C LEU A 104 -13.84 -9.06 7.64
N ARG A 105 -13.15 -8.42 8.58
CA ARG A 105 -11.69 -8.34 8.56
C ARG A 105 -11.07 -9.73 8.79
N GLU A 106 -9.81 -9.89 8.40
CA GLU A 106 -9.15 -11.21 8.28
C GLU A 106 -9.18 -12.07 9.56
N ASN A 107 -9.03 -11.44 10.73
CA ASN A 107 -9.04 -12.10 12.04
C ASN A 107 -10.43 -12.06 12.73
N VAL A 108 -11.45 -11.61 12.00
CA VAL A 108 -12.84 -11.56 12.46
C VAL A 108 -13.62 -12.66 11.74
N VAL A 109 -14.36 -13.43 12.51
CA VAL A 109 -15.22 -14.49 11.98
C VAL A 109 -16.64 -14.24 12.45
N ALA A 110 -17.61 -14.64 11.65
CA ALA A 110 -18.98 -14.68 12.09
C ALA A 110 -19.57 -16.07 11.88
N VAL A 111 -20.37 -16.50 12.84
CA VAL A 111 -21.22 -17.68 12.74
C VAL A 111 -22.66 -17.20 12.71
N ASP A 112 -23.38 -17.56 11.66
CA ASP A 112 -24.78 -17.25 11.45
C ASP A 112 -25.60 -18.48 11.78
N ILE A 113 -26.37 -18.40 12.86
CA ILE A 113 -27.23 -19.46 13.37
C ILE A 113 -28.66 -19.12 12.94
N ASP A 114 -29.25 -19.94 12.09
CA ASP A 114 -30.64 -19.88 11.63
C ASP A 114 -31.38 -21.12 12.13
N GLY A 115 -31.72 -21.10 13.42
CA GLY A 115 -32.53 -22.14 14.04
C GLY A 115 -34.02 -21.96 13.82
N ASP A 116 -34.76 -23.05 13.98
CA ASP A 116 -36.22 -23.12 13.96
C ASP A 116 -36.87 -22.92 15.34
N ASP A 117 -36.11 -23.12 16.42
CA ASP A 117 -36.49 -22.77 17.80
C ASP A 117 -35.33 -22.15 18.60
N ASP A 118 -35.67 -21.51 19.73
CA ASP A 118 -34.71 -20.84 20.60
C ASP A 118 -33.88 -21.80 21.46
N ASP A 119 -34.35 -23.02 21.72
CA ASP A 119 -33.75 -23.90 22.73
C ASP A 119 -32.40 -24.45 22.25
N TRP A 120 -32.38 -25.13 21.09
CA TRP A 120 -31.12 -25.69 20.59
C TRP A 120 -30.19 -24.62 20.03
N SER A 121 -30.73 -23.55 19.45
CA SER A 121 -29.94 -22.49 18.83
C SER A 121 -29.22 -21.62 19.88
N THR A 122 -29.84 -21.42 21.06
CA THR A 122 -29.19 -20.77 22.21
C THR A 122 -28.12 -21.69 22.79
N SER A 123 -28.40 -22.98 22.93
CA SER A 123 -27.41 -23.95 23.43
C SER A 123 -26.22 -24.11 22.46
N ALA A 124 -26.46 -24.06 21.15
CA ALA A 124 -25.40 -24.03 20.13
C ALA A 124 -24.59 -22.72 20.19
N LEU A 125 -25.25 -21.59 20.46
CA LEU A 125 -24.56 -20.31 20.64
C LEU A 125 -23.65 -20.34 21.87
N GLU A 126 -24.15 -20.85 23.01
CA GLU A 126 -23.40 -20.98 24.27
C GLU A 126 -22.12 -21.81 24.10
N HIS A 127 -22.22 -22.99 23.48
CA HIS A 127 -21.03 -23.81 23.20
C HIS A 127 -20.00 -23.10 22.31
N LEU A 128 -20.45 -22.26 21.37
CA LEU A 128 -19.55 -21.50 20.51
C LEU A 128 -18.94 -20.30 21.22
N THR A 129 -19.68 -19.64 22.13
CA THR A 129 -19.16 -18.53 22.95
C THR A 129 -18.16 -19.02 23.97
N ASP A 130 -18.46 -20.13 24.67
CA ASP A 130 -17.55 -20.74 25.65
C ASP A 130 -16.23 -21.12 24.99
N ARG A 131 -16.31 -21.74 23.81
CA ARG A 131 -15.11 -22.08 23.05
C ARG A 131 -14.35 -20.86 22.55
N ALA A 132 -15.04 -19.81 22.13
CA ALA A 132 -14.39 -18.57 21.74
C ALA A 132 -13.62 -17.96 22.93
N GLU A 133 -14.22 -17.99 24.12
CA GLU A 133 -13.60 -17.52 25.37
C GLU A 133 -12.36 -18.33 25.76
N GLU A 134 -12.44 -19.67 25.73
CA GLU A 134 -11.30 -20.56 25.98
C GLU A 134 -10.11 -20.29 25.04
N LEU A 135 -10.41 -19.90 23.79
CA LEU A 135 -9.42 -19.57 22.77
C LEU A 135 -8.87 -18.14 22.91
N GLY A 136 -9.26 -17.41 23.96
CA GLY A 136 -8.88 -16.03 24.22
C GLY A 136 -9.44 -15.04 23.20
N ALA A 137 -10.57 -15.39 22.55
CA ALA A 137 -11.23 -14.50 21.62
C ALA A 137 -12.07 -13.46 22.36
N TRP A 138 -12.14 -12.26 21.78
CA TRP A 138 -13.23 -11.35 22.09
C TRP A 138 -14.42 -11.70 21.21
N TYR A 139 -15.64 -11.67 21.75
CA TYR A 139 -16.83 -11.98 20.98
C TYR A 139 -18.01 -11.06 21.29
N LEU A 140 -18.96 -11.03 20.36
CA LEU A 140 -20.21 -10.32 20.46
C LEU A 140 -21.31 -11.17 19.85
N THR A 141 -22.43 -11.30 20.55
CA THR A 141 -23.63 -11.97 20.04
C THR A 141 -24.73 -10.96 19.77
N ARG A 142 -25.58 -11.25 18.79
CA ARG A 142 -26.83 -10.51 18.56
C ARG A 142 -27.84 -11.35 17.82
N ARG A 143 -29.11 -10.96 17.89
CA ARG A 143 -30.16 -11.53 17.04
C ARG A 143 -29.90 -11.17 15.56
N SER A 144 -29.96 -12.16 14.66
CA SER A 144 -29.71 -11.97 13.22
C SER A 144 -30.95 -11.51 12.44
N GLY A 145 -32.14 -11.66 13.04
CA GLY A 145 -33.45 -11.23 12.54
C GLY A 145 -34.52 -11.28 13.64
N GLY A 146 -35.78 -11.02 13.30
CA GLY A 146 -36.89 -10.96 14.26
C GLY A 146 -37.62 -12.28 14.55
N GLY A 147 -37.03 -13.43 14.20
CA GLY A 147 -37.60 -14.76 14.49
C GLY A 147 -36.83 -15.44 15.62
N ALA A 148 -37.49 -16.32 16.37
CA ALA A 148 -36.86 -17.18 17.37
C ALA A 148 -35.74 -18.03 16.71
N GLY A 149 -34.70 -18.30 17.48
CA GLY A 149 -33.58 -19.17 17.13
C GLY A 149 -32.50 -18.58 16.22
N ARG A 150 -32.55 -17.26 15.97
CA ARG A 150 -31.72 -16.60 14.97
C ARG A 150 -30.64 -15.72 15.57
N TRP A 151 -29.38 -16.15 15.47
CA TRP A 151 -28.24 -15.51 16.12
C TRP A 151 -27.07 -15.26 15.18
N HIS A 152 -26.32 -14.19 15.46
CA HIS A 152 -24.98 -13.99 14.95
C HIS A 152 -24.01 -14.02 16.13
N LEU A 153 -22.98 -14.85 16.04
CA LEU A 153 -21.76 -14.74 16.83
C LEU A 153 -20.70 -14.05 15.98
N ILE A 154 -20.11 -12.96 16.46
CA ILE A 154 -18.96 -12.31 15.85
C ILE A 154 -17.80 -12.47 16.82
N ALA A 155 -16.70 -13.10 16.38
CA ALA A 155 -15.53 -13.35 17.21
C ALA A 155 -14.26 -12.79 16.57
N VAL A 156 -13.41 -12.17 17.39
CA VAL A 156 -12.09 -11.66 17.03
C VAL A 156 -11.05 -12.56 17.69
N LEU A 157 -10.32 -13.30 16.86
CA LEU A 157 -9.42 -14.35 17.33
C LEU A 157 -7.96 -13.87 17.31
N PRO A 158 -7.16 -14.20 18.34
CA PRO A 158 -5.80 -13.69 18.46
C PRO A 158 -4.82 -14.33 17.46
N THR A 159 -5.11 -15.55 16.98
CA THR A 159 -4.23 -16.32 16.09
C THR A 159 -5.00 -17.12 15.04
N GLN A 160 -4.34 -17.49 13.94
CA GLN A 160 -4.90 -18.37 12.91
C GLN A 160 -5.20 -19.78 13.46
N ALA A 161 -4.39 -20.28 14.41
CA ALA A 161 -4.66 -21.56 15.07
C ALA A 161 -5.96 -21.53 15.90
N ALA A 162 -6.21 -20.45 16.64
CA ALA A 162 -7.48 -20.27 17.35
C ALA A 162 -8.67 -20.24 16.38
N ARG A 163 -8.50 -19.59 15.22
CA ARG A 163 -9.53 -19.56 14.16
C ARG A 163 -9.87 -20.93 13.60
N ASP A 164 -8.87 -21.76 13.35
CA ASP A 164 -9.08 -23.10 12.84
C ASP A 164 -9.71 -24.02 13.90
N ALA A 165 -9.34 -23.85 15.18
CA ALA A 165 -9.95 -24.55 16.30
C ALA A 165 -11.43 -24.17 16.51
N LEU A 166 -11.77 -22.88 16.41
CA LEU A 166 -13.18 -22.45 16.49
C LEU A 166 -13.98 -22.97 15.30
N LYS A 167 -13.41 -22.98 14.09
CA LYS A 167 -14.08 -23.55 12.91
C LYS A 167 -14.37 -25.04 13.07
N LEU A 168 -13.42 -25.80 13.61
CA LEU A 168 -13.64 -27.21 13.94
C LEU A 168 -14.79 -27.38 14.95
N THR A 169 -14.86 -26.48 15.94
CA THR A 169 -15.95 -26.50 16.93
C THR A 169 -17.30 -26.22 16.29
N VAL A 170 -17.38 -25.29 15.32
CA VAL A 170 -18.60 -25.06 14.52
C VAL A 170 -19.03 -26.33 13.80
N ASP A 171 -18.10 -27.08 13.21
CA ASP A 171 -18.42 -28.34 12.53
C ASP A 171 -18.86 -29.44 13.53
N THR A 172 -18.28 -29.48 14.74
CA THR A 172 -18.70 -30.37 15.83
C THR A 172 -20.10 -30.05 16.34
N VAL A 173 -20.38 -28.78 16.66
CA VAL A 173 -21.71 -28.32 17.12
C VAL A 173 -22.76 -28.59 16.05
N ARG A 174 -22.43 -28.34 14.78
CA ARG A 174 -23.31 -28.66 13.65
C ARG A 174 -23.65 -30.15 13.60
N THR A 175 -22.66 -31.02 13.80
CA THR A 175 -22.85 -32.47 13.81
C THR A 175 -23.69 -32.92 15.00
N HIS A 176 -23.42 -32.39 16.20
CA HIS A 176 -24.11 -32.74 17.43
C HIS A 176 -25.62 -32.48 17.34
N TRP A 177 -26.01 -31.34 16.79
CA TRP A 177 -27.42 -30.94 16.65
C TRP A 177 -28.07 -31.39 15.33
N GLY A 178 -27.36 -32.14 14.48
CA GLY A 178 -27.87 -32.52 13.15
C GLY A 178 -28.17 -31.34 12.23
N ALA A 179 -27.57 -30.18 12.50
CA ALA A 179 -27.84 -28.94 11.77
C ALA A 179 -27.18 -28.94 10.39
N THR A 180 -27.79 -28.26 9.42
CA THR A 180 -27.19 -28.08 8.10
C THR A 180 -26.16 -26.95 8.09
N ALA A 181 -25.29 -26.94 7.07
CA ALA A 181 -24.37 -25.81 6.84
C ALA A 181 -25.08 -24.47 6.58
N ARG A 182 -26.39 -24.49 6.29
CA ARG A 182 -27.21 -23.27 6.19
C ARG A 182 -27.77 -22.81 7.53
N GLN A 183 -28.02 -23.74 8.46
CA GLN A 183 -28.53 -23.44 9.80
C GLN A 183 -27.43 -23.00 10.75
N ILE A 184 -26.19 -23.48 10.59
CA ILE A 184 -25.02 -22.92 11.28
C ILE A 184 -23.98 -22.63 10.20
N ASP A 185 -23.92 -21.40 9.73
CA ASP A 185 -23.07 -20.99 8.61
C ASP A 185 -21.83 -20.21 9.08
N TRP A 186 -20.67 -20.57 8.53
CA TRP A 186 -19.42 -19.85 8.74
C TRP A 186 -19.29 -18.73 7.70
N ARG A 187 -19.50 -17.49 8.14
CA ARG A 187 -19.60 -16.33 7.24
C ARG A 187 -18.30 -15.54 7.17
N ARG A 188 -18.00 -15.03 5.97
CA ARG A 188 -17.02 -13.94 5.73
C ARG A 188 -17.65 -12.59 5.43
N THR A 189 -18.96 -12.55 5.19
CA THR A 189 -19.72 -11.32 4.95
C THR A 189 -20.94 -11.33 5.84
N LEU A 190 -21.20 -10.19 6.50
CA LEU A 190 -22.34 -10.02 7.38
C LEU A 190 -22.88 -8.59 7.25
N ARG A 191 -24.13 -8.37 7.63
CA ARG A 191 -24.64 -7.02 7.83
C ARG A 191 -23.87 -6.37 8.99
N PRO A 192 -23.40 -5.13 8.89
CA PRO A 192 -22.83 -4.41 10.03
C PRO A 192 -23.83 -4.24 11.20
N LEU A 193 -23.33 -3.84 12.37
CA LEU A 193 -24.12 -3.57 13.58
C LEU A 193 -25.04 -2.36 13.38
N SER A 194 -24.56 -1.32 12.71
CA SER A 194 -25.32 -0.11 12.36
C SER A 194 -26.29 -0.30 11.19
N ALA A 195 -26.21 -1.43 10.46
CA ALA A 195 -27.04 -1.65 9.28
C ALA A 195 -28.49 -1.99 9.67
N PRO A 196 -29.49 -1.31 9.08
CA PRO A 196 -30.88 -1.61 9.38
C PRO A 196 -31.30 -2.96 8.80
N HIS A 197 -32.27 -3.61 9.43
CA HIS A 197 -32.81 -4.86 8.96
C HIS A 197 -33.66 -4.64 7.69
N ARG A 198 -33.36 -5.37 6.61
CA ARG A 198 -33.94 -5.18 5.26
C ARG A 198 -35.48 -5.19 5.17
N LYS A 199 -36.18 -5.83 6.12
CA LYS A 199 -37.65 -5.87 6.15
C LYS A 199 -38.29 -4.84 7.08
N SER A 200 -37.63 -4.54 8.20
CA SER A 200 -38.23 -3.72 9.27
C SER A 200 -37.64 -2.31 9.34
N GLY A 201 -36.52 -2.04 8.65
CA GLY A 201 -35.80 -0.77 8.69
C GLY A 201 -35.13 -0.46 10.04
N ARG A 202 -35.34 -1.30 11.07
CA ARG A 202 -34.81 -1.09 12.42
C ARG A 202 -33.37 -1.59 12.54
N VAL A 203 -32.56 -0.87 13.31
CA VAL A 203 -31.22 -1.30 13.74
C VAL A 203 -31.38 -2.03 15.06
N ALA A 204 -31.05 -3.32 15.11
CA ALA A 204 -31.07 -4.10 16.34
C ALA A 204 -29.65 -4.16 16.92
N LEU A 205 -29.38 -3.32 17.92
CA LEU A 205 -28.11 -3.30 18.62
C LEU A 205 -28.09 -4.34 19.74
N PRO A 206 -26.95 -5.00 20.00
CA PRO A 206 -26.76 -5.81 21.21
C PRO A 206 -26.94 -4.98 22.48
N GLU A 207 -27.52 -5.56 23.52
CA GLU A 207 -27.76 -4.88 24.82
C GLU A 207 -26.47 -4.33 25.45
N PHE A 208 -25.35 -5.03 25.25
CA PHE A 208 -24.05 -4.66 25.85
C PHE A 208 -23.09 -3.99 24.86
N ILE A 209 -23.59 -3.35 23.80
CA ILE A 209 -22.74 -2.79 22.73
C ILE A 209 -21.68 -1.79 23.23
N GLU A 210 -22.00 -0.97 24.24
CA GLU A 210 -21.06 -0.01 24.83
C GLU A 210 -19.95 -0.73 25.61
N MET A 211 -20.28 -1.77 26.37
CA MET A 211 -19.31 -2.59 27.08
C MET A 211 -18.45 -3.40 26.11
N ALA A 212 -19.06 -3.96 25.07
CA ALA A 212 -18.40 -4.71 24.01
C ALA A 212 -17.32 -3.83 23.34
N LYS A 213 -17.64 -2.57 23.03
CA LYS A 213 -16.67 -1.61 22.49
C LYS A 213 -15.45 -1.44 23.41
N ASN A 214 -15.66 -1.33 24.72
CA ASN A 214 -14.59 -1.06 25.68
C ASN A 214 -13.79 -2.31 26.08
N THR A 215 -14.34 -3.51 25.87
CA THR A 215 -13.72 -4.79 26.20
C THR A 215 -12.97 -5.39 25.00
N LEU A 216 -13.08 -4.78 23.82
CA LEU A 216 -12.30 -5.19 22.66
C LEU A 216 -10.81 -5.07 23.01
N PRO A 217 -10.03 -6.17 22.93
CA PRO A 217 -8.65 -6.14 23.37
C PRO A 217 -7.82 -5.10 22.61
N ALA A 218 -6.88 -4.44 23.30
CA ALA A 218 -6.03 -3.43 22.65
C ALA A 218 -5.23 -4.00 21.46
N TRP A 219 -4.91 -5.30 21.45
CA TRP A 219 -4.32 -5.95 20.28
C TRP A 219 -5.29 -6.01 19.10
N ALA A 220 -6.60 -6.15 19.36
CA ALA A 220 -7.66 -6.10 18.37
C ALA A 220 -7.85 -4.69 17.81
N GLU A 221 -7.67 -3.65 18.63
CA GLU A 221 -7.66 -2.25 18.19
C GLU A 221 -6.43 -1.87 17.36
N ASN A 222 -5.31 -2.56 17.60
CA ASN A 222 -4.04 -2.45 16.87
C ASN A 222 -3.95 -3.47 15.72
N LEU A 223 -4.96 -4.33 15.53
CA LEU A 223 -5.12 -5.08 14.28
C LEU A 223 -5.08 -4.07 13.16
N PRO A 224 -4.48 -4.40 12.00
CA PRO A 224 -4.34 -3.48 10.89
C PRO A 224 -5.68 -2.80 10.64
N ARG A 225 -5.85 -1.58 11.18
CA ARG A 225 -7.00 -0.77 10.86
C ARG A 225 -6.86 -0.64 9.36
N TYR A 226 -7.94 -0.77 8.62
CA TYR A 226 -7.97 -0.21 7.30
C TYR A 226 -7.89 1.34 7.38
N SER A 227 -7.11 1.91 8.32
CA SER A 227 -6.38 3.16 8.13
C SER A 227 -5.66 2.99 6.81
N GLY A 228 -6.16 3.70 5.81
CA GLY A 228 -5.79 3.54 4.42
C GLY A 228 -4.34 3.10 4.29
N GLY A 229 -4.15 1.86 3.82
CA GLY A 229 -3.12 1.66 2.83
C GLY A 229 -3.32 2.79 1.84
N ARG A 230 -2.46 3.81 1.94
CA ARG A 230 -2.50 4.99 1.08
C ARG A 230 -2.52 4.44 -0.33
N ARG A 231 -3.71 4.52 -0.92
CA ARG A 231 -4.11 3.99 -2.22
C ARG A 231 -4.00 2.46 -2.35
N ARG A 232 -4.96 1.73 -1.78
CA ARG A 232 -5.79 0.87 -2.63
C ARG A 232 -6.85 1.76 -3.28
N GLY A 233 -6.44 2.43 -4.34
CA GLY A 233 -7.43 2.91 -5.27
C GLY A 233 -8.17 1.67 -5.71
N MET A 234 -9.47 1.61 -5.46
CA MET A 234 -10.35 0.82 -6.31
C MET A 234 -10.15 1.36 -7.73
N VAL A 235 -9.13 0.84 -8.42
CA VAL A 235 -9.06 0.90 -9.86
C VAL A 235 -10.26 0.06 -10.26
N LEU A 236 -11.17 0.67 -11.01
CA LEU A 236 -12.00 -0.07 -11.96
C LEU A 236 -11.28 -1.34 -12.36
N GLN A 237 -11.91 -2.50 -12.24
CA GLN A 237 -11.34 -3.74 -12.73
C GLN A 237 -11.11 -3.59 -14.24
N ARG A 238 -9.95 -3.06 -14.58
CA ARG A 238 -9.52 -2.86 -15.94
C ARG A 238 -8.96 -4.20 -16.35
N GLU A 239 -9.61 -4.79 -17.35
CA GLU A 239 -9.00 -5.81 -18.19
C GLU A 239 -7.78 -5.24 -18.95
N THR A 240 -7.58 -3.92 -18.87
CA THR A 240 -6.42 -3.19 -19.41
C THR A 240 -5.26 -3.22 -18.42
N PRO A 241 -4.05 -3.61 -18.85
CA PRO A 241 -2.86 -3.58 -18.01
C PRO A 241 -2.52 -2.14 -17.60
N VAL A 242 -2.35 -1.93 -16.30
CA VAL A 242 -1.84 -0.67 -15.75
C VAL A 242 -0.41 -0.51 -16.22
N THR A 243 -0.04 0.68 -16.72
CA THR A 243 1.35 0.99 -17.04
C THR A 243 2.08 1.29 -15.73
N PRO A 244 3.03 0.45 -15.30
CA PRO A 244 3.84 0.73 -14.12
C PRO A 244 4.66 2.01 -14.34
N TRP A 245 5.11 2.65 -13.28
CA TRP A 245 5.99 3.82 -13.40
C TRP A 245 7.21 3.52 -14.30
N ARG A 246 7.60 4.46 -15.18
CA ARG A 246 8.67 4.25 -16.17
C ARG A 246 9.97 3.89 -15.46
N ARG A 247 10.48 2.69 -15.74
CA ARG A 247 11.80 2.20 -15.34
C ARG A 247 12.65 2.11 -16.60
N SER A 248 13.91 2.53 -16.56
CA SER A 248 14.81 2.25 -17.68
C SER A 248 14.97 0.75 -17.78
N PHE A 249 14.72 0.19 -18.97
CA PHE A 249 15.04 -1.20 -19.25
C PHE A 249 16.55 -1.36 -19.06
N SER A 250 16.97 -1.90 -17.92
CA SER A 250 18.33 -2.40 -17.78
C SER A 250 18.42 -3.61 -18.71
N SER A 251 19.54 -3.75 -19.41
CA SER A 251 19.83 -4.98 -20.15
C SER A 251 19.49 -6.17 -19.27
N ILE A 252 18.55 -6.98 -19.73
CA ILE A 252 18.00 -8.15 -19.05
C ILE A 252 19.13 -8.90 -18.33
N PRO A 253 19.02 -9.17 -17.01
CA PRO A 253 19.99 -10.00 -16.32
C PRO A 253 20.07 -11.37 -17.02
N SER A 254 21.25 -11.72 -17.53
CA SER A 254 21.51 -13.08 -18.02
C SER A 254 21.61 -14.05 -16.84
N GLY A 255 21.40 -15.35 -17.08
CA GLY A 255 21.59 -16.39 -16.05
C GLY A 255 20.38 -16.67 -15.16
N GLU A 256 20.62 -16.72 -13.83
CA GLU A 256 19.75 -17.33 -12.81
C GLU A 256 18.37 -16.67 -12.66
N PHE A 257 18.24 -15.39 -13.01
CA PHE A 257 16.95 -14.67 -13.09
C PHE A 257 15.93 -15.46 -13.92
N TRP A 258 16.37 -15.91 -15.10
CA TRP A 258 15.53 -16.71 -15.97
C TRP A 258 15.38 -18.14 -15.48
N GLU A 259 16.40 -18.73 -14.85
CA GLU A 259 16.28 -20.08 -14.28
C GLU A 259 15.25 -20.15 -13.15
N ARG A 260 15.12 -19.12 -12.31
CA ARG A 260 14.11 -19.06 -11.24
C ARG A 260 12.69 -18.76 -11.74
N LEU A 261 12.56 -18.04 -12.86
CA LEU A 261 11.28 -17.93 -13.58
C LEU A 261 10.91 -19.25 -14.29
N ARG A 262 11.92 -19.97 -14.81
CA ARG A 262 11.78 -21.28 -15.44
C ARG A 262 11.46 -22.38 -14.44
N ASN A 263 12.10 -22.36 -13.28
CA ASN A 263 12.02 -23.35 -12.21
C ASN A 263 11.88 -22.62 -10.86
N PRO A 264 10.70 -22.04 -10.53
CA PRO A 264 10.46 -21.65 -9.15
C PRO A 264 10.53 -22.93 -8.32
N GLY A 265 11.48 -23.02 -7.39
CA GLY A 265 11.70 -24.24 -6.60
C GLY A 265 10.38 -24.79 -6.06
N ALA A 266 10.24 -26.12 -6.03
CA ALA A 266 9.04 -26.80 -5.54
C ALA A 266 8.64 -26.38 -4.12
N ASP A 267 9.61 -25.85 -3.35
CA ASP A 267 9.46 -25.48 -1.95
C ASP A 267 9.21 -23.98 -1.71
N TYR A 268 9.18 -23.15 -2.77
CA TYR A 268 9.39 -21.71 -2.56
C TYR A 268 8.17 -20.92 -2.04
N TYR A 269 6.93 -21.38 -2.29
CA TYR A 269 5.73 -20.95 -1.54
C TYR A 269 4.65 -22.01 -1.73
N GLY A 270 4.10 -22.56 -0.65
CA GLY A 270 2.98 -23.53 -0.70
C GLY A 270 1.68 -23.03 -1.35
N ASP A 271 1.68 -21.85 -2.00
CA ASP A 271 0.58 -21.26 -2.76
C ASP A 271 1.02 -20.86 -4.17
N ARG A 272 0.47 -21.56 -5.17
CA ARG A 272 0.67 -21.32 -6.61
C ARG A 272 0.30 -19.88 -7.04
N SER A 273 -0.66 -19.25 -6.37
CA SER A 273 -1.15 -17.89 -6.69
C SER A 273 -0.14 -16.82 -6.29
N LEU A 274 0.51 -17.01 -5.14
CA LEU A 274 1.51 -16.09 -4.61
C LEU A 274 2.79 -16.12 -5.45
N SER A 275 3.20 -17.31 -5.89
CA SER A 275 4.37 -17.48 -6.76
C SER A 275 4.22 -16.73 -8.10
N GLU A 276 3.04 -16.79 -8.72
CA GLU A 276 2.72 -16.05 -9.95
C GLU A 276 2.69 -14.53 -9.75
N LEU A 277 2.12 -14.07 -8.64
CA LEU A 277 2.07 -12.64 -8.30
C LEU A 277 3.49 -12.07 -8.08
N LEU A 278 4.33 -12.77 -7.31
CA LEU A 278 5.71 -12.35 -7.04
C LEU A 278 6.57 -12.42 -8.31
N SER A 279 6.38 -13.44 -9.14
CA SER A 279 7.07 -13.57 -10.42
C SER A 279 6.66 -12.46 -11.40
N THR A 280 5.41 -12.01 -11.34
CA THR A 280 4.92 -10.84 -12.10
C THR A 280 5.49 -9.53 -11.56
N ALA A 281 5.61 -9.37 -10.24
CA ALA A 281 6.27 -8.22 -9.63
C ALA A 281 7.74 -8.09 -10.06
N ARG A 282 8.44 -9.21 -10.25
CA ARG A 282 9.84 -9.23 -10.76
C ARG A 282 9.96 -8.68 -12.17
N LEU A 283 9.02 -9.02 -13.06
CA LEU A 283 8.99 -8.46 -14.43
C LEU A 283 8.80 -6.94 -14.39
N ILE A 284 7.94 -6.45 -13.51
CA ILE A 284 7.69 -5.01 -13.33
C ILE A 284 8.92 -4.30 -12.77
N ILE A 285 9.59 -4.86 -11.76
CA ILE A 285 10.84 -4.31 -11.19
C ILE A 285 11.96 -4.28 -12.24
N ALA A 286 12.06 -5.32 -13.07
CA ALA A 286 13.01 -5.39 -14.19
C ALA A 286 12.69 -4.40 -15.34
N GLY A 287 11.58 -3.66 -15.26
CA GLY A 287 11.21 -2.64 -16.22
C GLY A 287 10.45 -3.15 -17.44
N TYR A 288 9.89 -4.36 -17.39
CA TYR A 288 8.99 -4.85 -18.43
C TYR A 288 7.69 -4.06 -18.40
N ASP A 289 7.14 -3.80 -19.59
CA ASP A 289 5.75 -3.38 -19.75
C ASP A 289 4.81 -4.60 -19.83
N GLY A 290 3.49 -4.37 -19.82
CA GLY A 290 2.51 -5.45 -19.73
C GLY A 290 2.58 -6.44 -20.89
N GLU A 291 2.87 -5.96 -22.09
CA GLU A 291 2.96 -6.76 -23.30
C GLU A 291 4.28 -7.57 -23.35
N ALA A 292 5.40 -6.95 -23.01
CA ALA A 292 6.68 -7.63 -22.91
C ALA A 292 6.67 -8.69 -21.79
N ALA A 293 6.03 -8.38 -20.66
CA ALA A 293 5.87 -9.32 -19.56
C ALA A 293 4.93 -10.49 -19.93
N TRP A 294 3.86 -10.25 -20.67
CA TRP A 294 2.97 -11.32 -21.13
C TRP A 294 3.71 -12.32 -22.04
N LYS A 295 4.61 -11.87 -22.92
CA LYS A 295 5.44 -12.78 -23.73
C LYS A 295 6.29 -13.75 -22.88
N VAL A 296 6.74 -13.30 -21.71
CA VAL A 296 7.46 -14.16 -20.75
C VAL A 296 6.51 -15.13 -20.04
N VAL A 297 5.31 -14.67 -19.68
CA VAL A 297 4.30 -15.48 -19.01
C VAL A 297 3.76 -16.59 -19.92
N ASP A 298 3.55 -16.27 -21.20
CA ASP A 298 3.03 -17.16 -22.23
C ASP A 298 4.05 -18.23 -22.67
N ASP A 299 5.35 -17.99 -22.49
CA ASP A 299 6.40 -18.95 -22.81
C ASP A 299 6.41 -20.13 -21.81
N VAL A 300 6.17 -21.33 -22.35
CA VAL A 300 6.04 -22.60 -21.62
C VAL A 300 7.33 -22.95 -20.84
N ARG A 301 8.49 -22.42 -21.26
CA ARG A 301 9.75 -22.60 -20.53
C ARG A 301 9.67 -22.02 -19.12
N HIS A 302 8.79 -21.04 -18.86
CA HIS A 302 8.58 -20.43 -17.55
C HIS A 302 7.53 -21.17 -16.73
N ARG A 303 7.92 -22.19 -15.95
CA ARG A 303 6.97 -23.04 -15.20
C ARG A 303 6.22 -22.29 -14.10
N GLY A 304 6.72 -21.13 -13.66
CA GLY A 304 6.10 -20.30 -12.61
C GLY A 304 4.81 -19.58 -12.97
N PHE A 305 4.29 -19.73 -14.20
CA PHE A 305 3.08 -19.06 -14.69
C PHE A 305 2.00 -20.01 -15.23
N ALA A 306 1.98 -21.27 -14.75
CA ALA A 306 1.09 -22.29 -15.27
C ALA A 306 -0.41 -21.93 -15.18
N ARG A 307 -0.84 -21.30 -14.08
CA ARG A 307 -2.24 -20.87 -13.88
C ARG A 307 -2.53 -19.58 -14.65
N ALA A 308 -1.60 -18.64 -14.72
CA ALA A 308 -1.72 -17.46 -15.55
C ALA A 308 -1.90 -17.81 -17.03
N ARG A 309 -1.13 -18.78 -17.56
CA ARG A 309 -1.32 -19.32 -18.91
C ARG A 309 -2.67 -20.01 -19.09
N GLN A 310 -3.02 -20.91 -18.17
CA GLN A 310 -4.29 -21.66 -18.23
C GLN A 310 -5.52 -20.72 -18.24
N ARG A 311 -5.46 -19.63 -17.48
CA ARG A 311 -6.57 -18.68 -17.32
C ARG A 311 -6.53 -17.50 -18.31
N GLY A 312 -5.41 -17.36 -19.03
CA GLY A 312 -5.23 -16.40 -20.12
C GLY A 312 -4.86 -14.97 -19.68
N HIS A 313 -4.50 -14.16 -20.68
CA HIS A 313 -3.93 -12.82 -20.51
C HIS A 313 -4.78 -11.91 -19.62
N ARG A 314 -6.09 -11.86 -19.85
CA ARG A 314 -7.01 -11.02 -19.06
C ARG A 314 -7.04 -11.39 -17.58
N TRP A 315 -6.95 -12.68 -17.26
CA TRP A 315 -6.91 -13.14 -15.87
C TRP A 315 -5.60 -12.72 -15.21
N TRP A 316 -4.47 -12.92 -15.90
CA TRP A 316 -3.16 -12.51 -15.39
C TRP A 316 -3.07 -11.00 -15.20
N VAL A 317 -3.59 -10.19 -16.14
CA VAL A 317 -3.64 -8.74 -16.01
C VAL A 317 -4.35 -8.33 -14.72
N LYS A 318 -5.51 -8.94 -14.47
CA LYS A 318 -6.39 -8.65 -13.35
C LYS A 318 -5.83 -9.12 -12.00
N HIS A 319 -5.25 -10.32 -11.95
CA HIS A 319 -4.93 -11.01 -10.69
C HIS A 319 -3.43 -11.03 -10.36
N CYS A 320 -2.56 -10.73 -11.32
CA CYS A 320 -1.11 -10.73 -11.14
C CYS A 320 -0.51 -9.37 -11.51
N TRP A 321 -0.71 -8.89 -12.73
CA TRP A 321 -0.05 -7.66 -13.24
C TRP A 321 -0.48 -6.40 -12.49
N ASN A 322 -1.78 -6.09 -12.48
CA ASN A 322 -2.28 -4.87 -11.84
C ASN A 322 -2.00 -4.86 -10.32
N PRO A 323 -2.22 -5.95 -9.57
CA PRO A 323 -1.86 -6.02 -8.16
C PRO A 323 -0.35 -5.92 -7.90
N ALA A 324 0.49 -6.52 -8.75
CA ALA A 324 1.94 -6.43 -8.62
C ALA A 324 2.45 -5.03 -8.93
N ALA A 325 1.92 -4.37 -9.95
CA ALA A 325 2.26 -2.98 -10.28
C ALA A 325 1.90 -2.03 -9.14
N GLU A 326 0.70 -2.19 -8.58
CA GLU A 326 0.25 -1.41 -7.43
C GLU A 326 1.09 -1.69 -6.18
N TYR A 327 1.44 -2.95 -5.92
CA TYR A 327 2.32 -3.32 -4.80
C TYR A 327 3.70 -2.67 -4.91
N VAL A 328 4.34 -2.76 -6.07
CA VAL A 328 5.67 -2.18 -6.29
C VAL A 328 5.62 -0.65 -6.22
N ASP A 329 4.61 -0.02 -6.81
CA ASP A 329 4.51 1.44 -6.91
C ASP A 329 4.00 2.11 -5.60
N SER A 330 3.20 1.41 -4.78
CA SER A 330 2.66 1.92 -3.50
C SER A 330 3.66 1.95 -2.36
N GLN A 331 4.74 1.17 -2.44
CA GLN A 331 5.82 1.13 -1.44
C GLN A 331 6.87 2.22 -1.64
N ARG A 332 6.59 3.23 -2.47
CA ARG A 332 7.50 4.36 -2.73
C ARG A 332 7.38 5.43 -1.65
N GLY A 333 8.44 5.64 -0.86
CA GLY A 333 8.57 6.76 0.08
C GLY A 333 7.73 6.66 1.36
N SER A 334 7.22 5.48 1.70
CA SER A 334 6.49 5.25 2.96
C SER A 334 7.46 5.14 4.12
N ARG A 335 7.47 6.13 5.01
CA ARG A 335 8.23 6.05 6.27
C ARG A 335 7.61 5.00 7.20
N THR A 336 8.23 3.83 7.36
CA THR A 336 7.75 2.83 8.33
C THR A 336 8.01 3.31 9.75
N LYS A 337 7.01 3.20 10.63
CA LYS A 337 7.17 3.43 12.08
C LYS A 337 7.75 2.22 12.84
N ASN A 338 8.12 1.16 12.13
CA ASN A 338 8.53 -0.11 12.71
C ASN A 338 9.85 0.03 13.48
N ALA A 339 9.97 -0.70 14.60
CA ALA A 339 11.18 -0.69 15.41
C ALA A 339 12.38 -1.22 14.60
N PRO A 340 13.63 -0.85 14.93
CA PRO A 340 14.81 -1.35 14.21
C PRO A 340 14.89 -2.89 14.11
N ALA A 341 14.42 -3.60 15.14
CA ALA A 341 14.36 -5.06 15.14
C ALA A 341 13.38 -5.60 14.08
N ASP A 342 12.21 -4.99 13.92
CA ASP A 342 11.23 -5.38 12.91
C ASP A 342 11.75 -5.12 11.49
N ARG A 343 12.46 -4.01 11.30
CA ARG A 343 13.09 -3.67 10.02
C ARG A 343 14.18 -4.68 9.65
N TRP A 344 14.97 -5.10 10.63
CA TRP A 344 15.95 -6.17 10.45
C TRP A 344 15.28 -7.46 10.03
N LYS A 345 14.35 -7.96 10.84
CA LYS A 345 13.68 -9.25 10.64
C LYS A 345 13.01 -9.33 9.26
N ARG A 346 12.36 -8.26 8.81
CA ARG A 346 11.59 -8.28 7.54
C ARG A 346 12.42 -8.02 6.28
N VAL A 347 13.57 -7.36 6.41
CA VAL A 347 14.31 -6.85 5.24
C VAL A 347 15.79 -7.10 5.36
N VAL A 348 16.45 -6.55 6.38
CA VAL A 348 17.91 -6.54 6.43
C VAL A 348 18.47 -7.95 6.63
N GLY A 349 17.93 -8.72 7.58
CA GLY A 349 18.30 -10.10 7.82
C GLY A 349 18.12 -10.96 6.56
N PRO A 350 16.92 -11.00 5.96
CA PRO A 350 16.68 -11.71 4.70
C PRO A 350 17.59 -11.28 3.55
N LEU A 351 17.85 -9.97 3.39
CA LEU A 351 18.75 -9.46 2.36
C LEU A 351 20.18 -9.94 2.56
N LEU A 352 20.70 -9.82 3.77
CA LEU A 352 22.08 -10.23 4.06
C LEU A 352 22.23 -11.75 3.93
N ALA A 353 21.26 -12.53 4.40
CA ALA A 353 21.23 -13.98 4.25
C ALA A 353 21.25 -14.43 2.79
N GLY A 354 20.36 -13.88 1.95
CA GLY A 354 20.34 -14.25 0.53
C GLY A 354 21.57 -13.74 -0.23
N VAL A 355 22.17 -12.60 0.16
CA VAL A 355 23.47 -12.20 -0.41
C VAL A 355 24.60 -13.17 -0.02
N ARG A 356 24.59 -13.69 1.22
CA ARG A 356 25.52 -14.75 1.66
C ARG A 356 25.42 -15.99 0.80
N GLU A 357 24.20 -16.44 0.55
CA GLU A 357 23.92 -17.66 -0.20
C GLU A 357 24.26 -17.51 -1.68
N LEU A 358 23.94 -16.36 -2.30
CA LEU A 358 23.92 -16.22 -3.75
C LEU A 358 25.16 -15.57 -4.35
N HIS A 359 25.78 -14.59 -3.66
CA HIS A 359 26.82 -13.74 -4.27
C HIS A 359 28.17 -13.85 -3.57
N TRP A 360 28.18 -14.23 -2.30
CA TRP A 360 29.35 -14.18 -1.44
C TRP A 360 30.52 -15.03 -1.97
N GLY A 361 30.24 -16.18 -2.57
CA GLY A 361 31.24 -17.06 -3.18
C GLY A 361 32.07 -16.38 -4.29
N GLY A 362 31.45 -15.52 -5.10
CA GLY A 362 32.09 -14.81 -6.21
C GLY A 362 32.84 -13.54 -5.80
N TRP A 363 32.68 -13.07 -4.57
CA TRP A 363 33.28 -11.82 -4.10
C TRP A 363 34.63 -12.02 -3.41
N THR A 364 35.52 -11.04 -3.58
CA THR A 364 36.76 -10.95 -2.79
C THR A 364 36.44 -10.66 -1.31
N VAL A 365 37.36 -11.01 -0.39
CA VAL A 365 37.22 -10.74 1.06
C VAL A 365 36.91 -9.27 1.34
N ALA A 366 37.70 -8.36 0.75
CA ALA A 366 37.51 -6.93 0.93
C ALA A 366 36.15 -6.43 0.42
N MET A 367 35.64 -7.05 -0.65
CA MET A 367 34.34 -6.75 -1.20
C MET A 367 33.22 -7.23 -0.27
N ARG A 368 33.28 -8.46 0.24
CA ARG A 368 32.27 -9.04 1.15
C ARG A 368 32.01 -8.13 2.34
N HIS A 369 33.05 -7.75 3.08
CA HIS A 369 32.89 -6.93 4.29
C HIS A 369 32.38 -5.51 3.96
N SER A 370 32.85 -4.94 2.86
CA SER A 370 32.41 -3.59 2.43
C SER A 370 30.97 -3.59 1.93
N ALA A 371 30.59 -4.62 1.16
CA ALA A 371 29.27 -4.79 0.56
C ALA A 371 28.23 -5.10 1.63
N GLU A 372 28.51 -6.02 2.55
CA GLU A 372 27.59 -6.39 3.63
C GLU A 372 27.28 -5.18 4.52
N LYS A 373 28.29 -4.38 4.88
CA LYS A 373 28.09 -3.16 5.65
C LYS A 373 27.25 -2.12 4.92
N THR A 374 27.49 -1.96 3.62
CA THR A 374 26.70 -1.05 2.76
C THR A 374 25.26 -1.55 2.63
N LEU A 375 25.06 -2.85 2.38
CA LEU A 375 23.76 -3.50 2.28
C LEU A 375 22.97 -3.45 3.58
N GLY A 376 23.64 -3.57 4.72
CA GLY A 376 23.02 -3.36 6.03
C GLY A 376 22.38 -1.98 6.14
N ALA A 377 23.13 -0.92 5.79
CA ALA A 377 22.62 0.45 5.79
C ALA A 377 21.51 0.68 4.75
N ILE A 378 21.71 0.18 3.52
CA ILE A 378 20.72 0.26 2.43
C ILE A 378 19.44 -0.47 2.82
N GLY A 379 19.54 -1.70 3.34
CA GLY A 379 18.42 -2.52 3.76
C GLY A 379 17.61 -1.83 4.86
N ASP A 380 18.25 -1.22 5.86
CA ASP A 380 17.52 -0.48 6.90
C ASP A 380 16.90 0.80 6.37
N ARG A 381 17.60 1.52 5.49
CA ARG A 381 17.04 2.69 4.83
C ARG A 381 15.82 2.33 3.98
N MET A 382 15.89 1.24 3.21
CA MET A 382 14.77 0.73 2.42
C MET A 382 13.67 0.15 3.28
N ALA A 383 13.99 -0.46 4.41
CA ALA A 383 12.98 -0.84 5.41
C ALA A 383 12.30 0.41 5.98
N ARG A 384 13.06 1.49 6.24
CA ARG A 384 12.53 2.77 6.71
C ARG A 384 11.67 3.49 5.68
N GLN A 385 11.97 3.40 4.38
CA GLN A 385 11.36 4.23 3.33
C GLN A 385 10.49 3.43 2.33
N GLY A 386 10.43 2.10 2.47
CA GLY A 386 9.80 1.16 1.55
C GLY A 386 10.76 0.54 0.53
N LEU A 387 10.56 -0.74 0.21
CA LEU A 387 11.47 -1.57 -0.62
C LEU A 387 11.41 -1.25 -2.12
N GLY A 388 10.35 -0.56 -2.55
CA GLY A 388 10.01 -0.39 -3.97
C GLY A 388 10.95 0.53 -4.73
N CYS A 389 11.40 1.63 -4.12
CA CYS A 389 12.35 2.61 -4.66
C CYS A 389 12.80 3.53 -3.52
N CYS A 390 14.10 3.66 -3.29
CA CYS A 390 14.68 4.52 -2.27
C CYS A 390 15.82 5.36 -2.87
N PRO A 391 15.84 6.69 -2.65
CA PRO A 391 17.02 7.50 -2.97
C PRO A 391 18.20 7.07 -2.09
N LEU A 392 19.35 6.80 -2.71
CA LEU A 392 20.59 6.45 -2.02
C LEU A 392 21.71 7.46 -2.34
N PRO A 393 21.65 8.69 -1.80
CA PRO A 393 22.77 9.62 -1.92
C PRO A 393 24.00 9.01 -1.26
N GLN A 394 25.14 8.96 -1.96
CA GLN A 394 26.37 8.39 -1.42
C GLN A 394 26.81 9.08 -0.11
N ARG A 395 26.48 10.37 0.05
CA ARG A 395 26.73 11.14 1.29
C ARG A 395 26.01 10.55 2.49
N ASP A 396 24.76 10.14 2.29
CA ASP A 396 23.97 9.59 3.36
C ASP A 396 24.42 8.17 3.72
N VAL A 397 24.77 7.37 2.72
CA VAL A 397 25.34 6.04 2.94
C VAL A 397 26.69 6.16 3.66
N GLU A 398 27.48 7.19 3.36
CA GLU A 398 28.71 7.53 4.10
C GLU A 398 28.42 7.93 5.56
N GLU A 399 27.35 8.67 5.82
CA GLU A 399 26.92 9.00 7.18
C GLU A 399 26.51 7.74 7.98
N GLU A 400 25.80 6.81 7.32
CA GLU A 400 25.28 5.58 7.94
C GLU A 400 26.36 4.50 8.12
N THR A 401 27.34 4.42 7.22
CA THR A 401 28.38 3.37 7.23
C THR A 401 29.76 3.86 7.69
N VAL A 402 30.05 5.17 7.60
CA VAL A 402 31.40 5.74 7.76
C VAL A 402 32.41 5.14 6.74
N GLN A 403 31.93 4.59 5.62
CA GLN A 403 32.78 4.14 4.51
C GLN A 403 33.08 5.31 3.56
N SER A 404 34.22 5.25 2.89
CA SER A 404 34.56 6.26 1.87
C SER A 404 33.59 6.21 0.70
N ARG A 405 33.28 7.36 0.09
CA ARG A 405 32.43 7.43 -1.11
C ARG A 405 32.97 6.59 -2.28
N ASN A 406 34.29 6.47 -2.42
CA ASN A 406 34.89 5.61 -3.45
C ASN A 406 34.56 4.13 -3.22
N THR A 407 34.62 3.68 -1.96
CA THR A 407 34.19 2.33 -1.57
C THR A 407 32.71 2.14 -1.84
N ILE A 408 31.87 3.08 -1.40
CA ILE A 408 30.41 3.02 -1.58
C ILE A 408 30.05 2.98 -3.07
N SER A 409 30.65 3.84 -3.89
CA SER A 409 30.45 3.87 -5.34
C SER A 409 30.84 2.55 -6.01
N LYS A 410 31.97 1.95 -5.61
CA LYS A 410 32.39 0.64 -6.12
C LYS A 410 31.43 -0.47 -5.70
N VAL A 411 30.99 -0.46 -4.44
CA VAL A 411 30.03 -1.42 -3.91
C VAL A 411 28.68 -1.30 -4.62
N LEU A 412 28.12 -0.09 -4.74
CA LEU A 412 26.85 0.14 -5.42
C LEU A 412 26.87 -0.35 -6.87
N ARG A 413 27.96 -0.09 -7.61
CA ARG A 413 28.12 -0.60 -8.97
C ARG A 413 28.08 -2.13 -9.01
N GLN A 414 28.90 -2.78 -8.20
CA GLN A 414 28.92 -4.24 -8.15
C GLN A 414 27.56 -4.83 -7.75
N LEU A 415 26.87 -4.24 -6.76
CA LEU A 415 25.55 -4.70 -6.35
C LEU A 415 24.50 -4.55 -7.46
N VAL A 416 24.65 -3.56 -8.34
CA VAL A 416 23.82 -3.43 -9.54
C VAL A 416 24.21 -4.48 -10.58
N ASP A 417 25.51 -4.65 -10.83
CA ASP A 417 26.03 -5.64 -11.79
C ASP A 417 25.64 -7.07 -11.40
N ASP A 418 25.65 -7.39 -10.10
CA ASP A 418 25.25 -8.69 -9.55
C ASP A 418 23.72 -8.84 -9.46
N GLY A 419 22.96 -7.81 -9.79
CA GLY A 419 21.51 -7.81 -9.75
C GLY A 419 20.91 -7.83 -8.34
N VAL A 420 21.67 -7.47 -7.30
CA VAL A 420 21.18 -7.30 -5.93
C VAL A 420 20.36 -6.00 -5.80
N LEU A 421 20.83 -4.94 -6.46
CA LEU A 421 20.16 -3.65 -6.56
C LEU A 421 19.76 -3.38 -8.00
N VAL A 422 18.61 -2.75 -8.18
CA VAL A 422 18.19 -2.22 -9.49
C VAL A 422 18.17 -0.71 -9.40
N LYS A 423 19.00 -0.04 -10.22
CA LYS A 423 18.96 1.42 -10.35
C LYS A 423 17.69 1.80 -11.10
N THR A 424 16.74 2.43 -10.40
CA THR A 424 15.42 2.75 -10.94
C THR A 424 15.34 4.16 -11.50
N ARG A 425 16.18 5.07 -10.99
CA ARG A 425 16.27 6.44 -11.48
C ARG A 425 17.71 6.92 -11.42
N GLU A 426 18.15 7.59 -12.47
CA GLU A 426 19.40 8.33 -12.45
C GLU A 426 19.20 9.73 -11.88
N TYR A 427 20.21 10.21 -11.18
CA TYR A 427 20.29 11.60 -10.77
C TYR A 427 20.06 12.52 -11.97
N ASP A 428 19.00 13.33 -11.87
CA ASP A 428 18.71 14.38 -12.83
C ASP A 428 18.88 15.73 -12.15
N GLN A 429 19.81 16.52 -12.67
CA GLN A 429 20.11 17.84 -12.14
C GLN A 429 18.88 18.76 -12.14
N ALA A 430 17.96 18.64 -13.12
CA ALA A 430 16.74 19.45 -13.16
C ALA A 430 15.78 19.18 -11.99
N SER A 431 15.93 18.03 -11.32
CA SER A 431 15.09 17.61 -10.19
C SER A 431 15.47 18.26 -8.85
N GLY A 432 16.53 19.09 -8.82
CA GLY A 432 16.83 19.98 -7.70
C GLY A 432 17.75 19.42 -6.62
N THR A 433 17.82 20.11 -5.47
CA THR A 433 18.77 19.80 -4.38
C THR A 433 18.52 18.48 -3.65
N GLU A 434 17.37 17.86 -3.88
CA GLU A 434 16.95 16.60 -3.28
C GLU A 434 17.06 15.43 -4.27
N ALA A 435 17.53 15.68 -5.50
CA ALA A 435 17.72 14.65 -6.50
C ALA A 435 18.88 13.72 -6.11
N SER A 436 18.67 12.43 -6.31
CA SER A 436 19.65 11.36 -6.11
C SER A 436 19.35 10.23 -7.09
N ASP A 437 20.36 9.39 -7.33
CA ASP A 437 20.08 8.05 -7.87
C ASP A 437 19.10 7.33 -6.92
N GLU A 438 18.05 6.74 -7.49
CA GLU A 438 17.09 5.90 -6.78
C GLU A 438 17.38 4.43 -7.11
N PHE A 439 17.32 3.58 -6.08
CA PHE A 439 17.55 2.15 -6.20
C PHE A 439 16.40 1.37 -5.58
N SER A 440 16.20 0.14 -6.04
CA SER A 440 15.27 -0.84 -5.44
C SER A 440 16.01 -2.14 -5.13
N LEU A 441 15.54 -2.89 -4.14
CA LEU A 441 16.06 -4.24 -3.89
C LEU A 441 15.52 -5.18 -4.95
N ASN A 442 16.40 -6.06 -5.44
CA ASN A 442 15.92 -7.28 -6.07
C ASN A 442 15.38 -8.22 -5.00
N LEU A 443 14.05 -8.37 -4.94
CA LEU A 443 13.39 -9.24 -3.95
C LEU A 443 13.80 -10.72 -4.09
N LEU A 444 14.43 -11.12 -5.20
CA LEU A 444 15.03 -12.45 -5.39
C LEU A 444 16.24 -12.71 -4.50
N THR A 445 16.88 -11.65 -4.01
CA THR A 445 18.05 -11.75 -3.14
C THR A 445 17.65 -11.88 -1.66
N LEU A 446 16.35 -11.86 -1.33
CA LEU A 446 15.88 -12.02 0.05
C LEU A 446 15.72 -13.50 0.39
N ASP A 447 16.36 -13.94 1.47
CA ASP A 447 16.12 -15.24 2.10
C ASP A 447 15.29 -15.08 3.39
N PHE A 448 13.98 -15.27 3.27
CA PHE A 448 13.05 -15.09 4.39
C PHE A 448 13.19 -16.15 5.50
N ARG A 449 14.00 -17.21 5.32
CA ARG A 449 14.35 -18.11 6.44
C ARG A 449 15.03 -17.34 7.58
N ALA A 450 15.70 -16.25 7.26
CA ALA A 450 16.35 -15.36 8.22
C ALA A 450 15.40 -14.39 8.94
N GLU A 451 14.08 -14.43 8.73
CA GLU A 451 13.12 -13.56 9.44
C GLU A 451 13.10 -13.79 10.96
N LYS A 452 13.53 -14.98 11.40
CA LYS A 452 13.62 -15.35 12.81
C LYS A 452 14.91 -14.88 13.49
N THR A 453 15.82 -14.24 12.74
CA THR A 453 17.12 -13.81 13.26
C THR A 453 16.98 -12.55 14.10
N GLU A 454 17.75 -12.46 15.19
CA GLU A 454 17.81 -11.25 15.99
C GLU A 454 18.78 -10.24 15.37
N PRO A 455 18.47 -8.93 15.42
CA PRO A 455 19.36 -7.92 14.87
C PRO A 455 20.67 -7.85 15.67
N PRO A 456 21.81 -7.70 15.01
CA PRO A 456 23.10 -7.48 15.66
C PRO A 456 23.26 -6.05 16.23
N CYS A 457 22.17 -5.35 16.57
CA CYS A 457 22.01 -3.90 16.85
C CYS A 457 21.78 -3.00 15.62
N SER A 458 20.99 -1.94 15.78
CA SER A 458 20.71 -0.96 14.73
C SER A 458 21.95 -0.15 14.35
N HIS A 459 22.24 -0.08 13.05
CA HIS A 459 23.13 0.84 12.33
C HIS A 459 23.75 1.95 13.20
N SER A 460 24.82 1.65 13.92
CA SER A 460 25.61 2.59 14.72
C SER A 460 27.04 2.06 14.84
N PRO A 461 28.04 2.96 14.97
CA PRO A 461 29.18 2.98 14.05
C PRO A 461 30.16 1.84 14.18
N ALA A 462 31.01 1.71 13.16
CA ALA A 462 32.09 0.75 13.15
C ALA A 462 33.19 1.04 14.18
N PRO A 463 33.54 0.08 15.06
CA PRO A 463 34.89 -0.01 15.61
C PRO A 463 35.92 -0.01 14.48
N ARG A 464 37.19 0.28 14.80
CA ARG A 464 38.26 0.40 13.80
C ARG A 464 38.51 -0.90 13.02
N SER A 465 38.08 -2.04 13.54
CA SER A 465 38.10 -3.32 12.84
C SER A 465 37.28 -3.24 11.55
N ARG A 466 37.79 -3.76 10.44
CA ARG A 466 37.09 -3.73 9.15
C ARG A 466 35.91 -4.72 9.08
N SER A 467 35.85 -5.67 10.00
CA SER A 467 35.12 -6.92 9.84
C SER A 467 34.22 -7.28 11.03
N TRP A 468 34.15 -6.43 12.06
CA TRP A 468 33.22 -6.60 13.19
C TRP A 468 31.76 -6.73 12.71
N TYR A 469 31.35 -5.97 11.69
CA TYR A 469 29.96 -5.96 11.21
C TYR A 469 29.62 -7.32 10.64
N THR A 470 30.48 -7.85 9.77
CA THR A 470 30.35 -9.20 9.22
C THR A 470 30.31 -10.27 10.30
N LEU A 471 31.13 -10.17 11.36
CA LEU A 471 31.06 -11.08 12.50
C LEU A 471 29.71 -10.98 13.23
N ALA A 472 29.22 -9.77 13.48
CA ALA A 472 27.94 -9.55 14.14
C ALA A 472 26.76 -10.08 13.30
N VAL A 473 26.78 -9.85 11.99
CA VAL A 473 25.80 -10.42 11.05
C VAL A 473 25.89 -11.94 11.04
N THR A 474 27.09 -12.53 11.12
CA THR A 474 27.23 -13.99 11.21
C THR A 474 26.57 -14.52 12.47
N LEU A 475 26.83 -13.91 13.63
CA LEU A 475 26.16 -14.30 14.87
C LEU A 475 24.65 -14.07 14.81
N ALA A 476 24.16 -13.08 14.06
CA ALA A 476 22.74 -12.84 13.84
C ALA A 476 22.07 -13.94 13.01
N LEU A 477 22.71 -14.32 11.90
CA LEU A 477 22.17 -15.31 10.98
C LEU A 477 22.25 -16.75 11.51
N HIS A 478 23.03 -16.98 12.57
CA HIS A 478 23.18 -18.27 13.22
C HIS A 478 22.70 -18.21 14.68
N PRO A 479 21.48 -18.70 14.99
CA PRO A 479 20.88 -18.57 16.32
C PRO A 479 21.52 -19.46 17.41
N ARG A 480 22.67 -20.09 17.13
CA ARG A 480 23.43 -20.92 18.07
C ARG A 480 24.78 -20.28 18.37
N PRO A 481 25.38 -20.55 19.55
CA PRO A 481 26.75 -20.17 19.81
C PRO A 481 27.71 -20.74 18.74
N LEU A 482 28.74 -19.95 18.40
CA LEU A 482 29.75 -20.29 17.39
C LEU A 482 31.16 -20.21 17.96
N THR A 483 32.02 -21.14 17.55
CA THR A 483 33.45 -21.09 17.82
C THR A 483 34.16 -20.04 16.96
N VAL A 484 35.36 -19.61 17.38
CA VAL A 484 36.20 -18.67 16.60
C VAL A 484 36.50 -19.21 15.20
N THR A 485 36.74 -20.53 15.09
CA THR A 485 37.00 -21.21 13.81
C THR A 485 35.78 -21.21 12.90
N GLU A 486 34.59 -21.50 13.42
CA GLU A 486 33.35 -21.41 12.64
C GLU A 486 33.09 -19.97 12.18
N LEU A 487 33.27 -19.00 13.08
CA LEU A 487 33.12 -17.58 12.75
C LEU A 487 34.07 -17.17 11.63
N TYR A 488 35.33 -17.59 11.66
CA TYR A 488 36.30 -17.33 10.61
C TYR A 488 35.78 -17.78 9.22
N HIS A 489 35.25 -19.00 9.13
CA HIS A 489 34.73 -19.55 7.87
C HIS A 489 33.43 -18.87 7.44
N LEU A 490 32.46 -18.74 8.35
CA LEU A 490 31.12 -18.21 8.06
C LEU A 490 31.11 -16.70 7.79
N SER A 491 32.05 -15.94 8.36
CA SER A 491 32.23 -14.51 8.07
C SER A 491 33.15 -14.24 6.87
N GLY A 492 33.65 -15.29 6.20
CA GLY A 492 34.35 -15.17 4.93
C GLY A 492 35.67 -14.40 4.98
N TYR A 493 36.39 -14.43 6.12
CA TYR A 493 37.69 -13.76 6.28
C TYR A 493 38.74 -14.27 5.30
N THR A 494 38.73 -15.56 4.97
CA THR A 494 39.60 -16.13 3.94
C THR A 494 39.10 -17.50 3.48
N PRO A 495 39.43 -17.94 2.24
CA PRO A 495 39.04 -19.25 1.72
C PRO A 495 39.94 -20.39 2.24
N CYS A 496 40.85 -20.13 3.19
CA CYS A 496 41.76 -21.16 3.68
C CYS A 496 40.98 -22.18 4.52
N PRO A 497 41.03 -23.49 4.20
CA PRO A 497 40.32 -24.51 4.96
C PRO A 497 40.86 -24.65 6.38
N LYS A 498 42.12 -24.26 6.62
CA LYS A 498 42.75 -24.25 7.95
C LYS A 498 43.23 -22.84 8.28
N PRO A 499 42.59 -22.12 9.22
CA PRO A 499 43.00 -20.78 9.57
C PRO A 499 44.38 -20.78 10.24
N THR A 500 45.21 -19.78 9.92
CA THR A 500 46.47 -19.56 10.65
C THR A 500 46.19 -18.91 12.01
N ARG A 501 47.12 -19.03 12.96
CA ARG A 501 47.02 -18.37 14.28
C ARG A 501 46.75 -16.87 14.14
N ALA A 502 47.49 -16.19 13.26
CA ALA A 502 47.32 -14.75 13.00
C ALA A 502 45.92 -14.40 12.45
N GLN A 503 45.33 -15.28 11.63
CA GLN A 503 43.98 -15.09 11.11
C GLN A 503 42.92 -15.26 12.20
N LEU A 504 43.08 -16.24 13.10
CA LEU A 504 42.20 -16.40 14.26
C LEU A 504 42.31 -15.20 15.20
N THR A 505 43.52 -14.69 15.44
CA THR A 505 43.74 -13.48 16.26
C THR A 505 43.04 -12.25 15.67
N ASN A 506 42.94 -12.13 14.35
CA ASN A 506 42.16 -11.05 13.73
C ASN A 506 40.65 -11.19 13.99
N VAL A 507 40.13 -12.42 14.02
CA VAL A 507 38.72 -12.69 14.37
C VAL A 507 38.49 -12.39 15.86
N GLU A 508 39.39 -12.83 16.74
CA GLU A 508 39.36 -12.55 18.18
C GLU A 508 39.37 -11.04 18.45
N THR A 509 40.25 -10.28 17.79
CA THR A 509 40.28 -8.81 17.89
C THR A 509 38.93 -8.19 17.48
N GLY A 510 38.26 -8.77 16.48
CA GLY A 510 36.92 -8.35 16.07
C GLY A 510 35.84 -8.68 17.12
N LEU A 511 35.95 -9.84 17.77
CA LEU A 511 35.04 -10.29 18.82
C LEU A 511 35.22 -9.51 20.12
N ASP A 512 36.45 -9.15 20.48
CA ASP A 512 36.75 -8.27 21.61
C ASP A 512 36.10 -6.89 21.40
N ALA A 513 36.15 -6.36 20.18
CA ALA A 513 35.43 -5.14 19.84
C ALA A 513 33.90 -5.30 19.97
N LEU A 514 33.33 -6.46 19.62
CA LEU A 514 31.90 -6.73 19.81
C LEU A 514 31.53 -6.87 21.29
N LEU A 515 32.43 -7.42 22.10
CA LEU A 515 32.28 -7.55 23.56
C LEU A 515 32.29 -6.18 24.24
N GLU A 516 33.25 -5.31 23.89
CA GLU A 516 33.31 -3.92 24.38
C GLU A 516 32.03 -3.14 24.07
N LEU A 517 31.46 -3.38 22.88
CA LEU A 517 30.21 -2.77 22.43
C LEU A 517 28.96 -3.45 23.01
N ARG A 518 29.11 -4.54 23.78
CA ARG A 518 28.03 -5.39 24.33
C ARG A 518 27.11 -6.00 23.27
N VAL A 519 27.61 -6.19 22.05
CA VAL A 519 26.87 -6.80 20.93
C VAL A 519 26.92 -8.32 21.01
N ALA A 520 28.08 -8.86 21.39
CA ALA A 520 28.31 -10.28 21.55
C ALA A 520 28.82 -10.58 22.96
N ARG A 521 28.61 -11.82 23.42
CA ARG A 521 29.19 -12.34 24.66
C ARG A 521 29.82 -13.71 24.41
N ARG A 522 30.74 -14.07 25.30
CA ARG A 522 31.34 -15.40 25.34
C ARG A 522 30.54 -16.30 26.30
N THR A 523 30.20 -17.51 25.86
CA THR A 523 29.56 -18.54 26.68
C THR A 523 30.58 -19.19 27.62
N GLU A 524 30.12 -19.96 28.59
CA GLU A 524 30.98 -20.72 29.52
C GLU A 524 31.90 -21.72 28.81
N GLN A 525 31.45 -22.26 27.68
CA GLN A 525 32.20 -23.17 26.83
C GLN A 525 33.22 -22.46 25.92
N GLY A 526 33.28 -21.13 26.01
CA GLY A 526 34.21 -20.31 25.25
C GLY A 526 33.74 -19.95 23.83
N GLU A 527 32.50 -20.28 23.48
CA GLU A 527 31.85 -19.96 22.21
C GLU A 527 31.24 -18.56 22.25
N TRP A 528 30.78 -18.04 21.11
CA TRP A 528 30.29 -16.68 20.97
C TRP A 528 28.84 -16.63 20.49
N GLU A 529 28.04 -15.76 21.10
CA GLU A 529 26.64 -15.53 20.73
C GLU A 529 26.27 -14.04 20.84
N LEU A 530 25.16 -13.64 20.22
CA LEU A 530 24.60 -12.29 20.36
C LEU A 530 23.94 -12.09 21.73
N THR A 531 24.05 -10.88 22.27
CA THR A 531 23.44 -10.52 23.56
C THR A 531 21.99 -10.01 23.43
N GLY A 532 21.57 -9.63 22.21
CA GLY A 532 20.30 -8.95 21.96
C GLY A 532 20.23 -7.50 22.50
N GLN A 533 21.32 -6.99 23.08
CA GLN A 533 21.39 -5.63 23.64
C GLN A 533 21.79 -4.61 22.58
N ALA A 534 21.38 -3.35 22.73
CA ALA A 534 21.82 -2.27 21.85
C ALA A 534 23.32 -1.96 22.05
N ALA A 535 24.05 -1.77 20.95
CA ALA A 535 25.48 -1.47 20.97
C ALA A 535 25.79 -0.22 21.81
N ARG A 536 26.76 -0.33 22.73
CA ARG A 536 27.27 0.80 23.53
C ARG A 536 28.15 1.69 22.65
N GLU A 537 27.69 2.88 22.31
CA GLU A 537 28.51 3.84 21.55
C GLU A 537 29.68 4.38 22.40
N THR A 538 30.90 4.30 21.87
CA THR A 538 32.09 4.87 22.54
C THR A 538 32.24 6.37 22.22
N PRO A 539 32.87 7.17 23.09
CA PRO A 539 33.10 8.60 22.83
C PRO A 539 33.86 8.87 21.51
N SER A 540 34.82 8.00 21.17
CA SER A 540 35.59 8.10 19.93
C SER A 540 34.75 7.86 18.67
N MET A 541 33.70 7.03 18.77
CA MET A 541 32.76 6.76 17.68
C MET A 541 31.84 7.95 17.49
N LYS A 542 31.28 8.47 18.59
CA LYS A 542 30.43 9.66 18.59
C LYS A 542 31.12 10.86 17.93
N LYS A 543 32.36 11.17 18.34
CA LYS A 543 33.15 12.27 17.76
C LYS A 543 33.38 12.12 16.25
N ARG A 544 33.66 10.91 15.78
CA ARG A 544 33.84 10.64 14.33
C ARG A 544 32.54 10.84 13.56
N LYS A 545 31.42 10.33 14.10
CA LYS A 545 30.08 10.49 13.49
C LYS A 545 29.70 11.97 13.38
N GLU A 546 29.90 12.73 14.45
CA GLU A 546 29.65 14.18 14.48
C GLU A 546 30.51 14.91 13.46
N ALA A 547 31.80 14.57 13.34
CA ALA A 547 32.70 15.17 12.35
C ALA A 547 32.26 14.85 10.91
N THR A 548 31.88 13.60 10.63
CA THR A 548 31.37 13.19 9.31
C THR A 548 30.07 13.90 8.97
N ALA A 549 29.11 13.95 9.91
CA ALA A 549 27.84 14.63 9.74
C ALA A 549 28.02 16.14 9.51
N ALA A 550 28.89 16.80 10.28
CA ALA A 550 29.18 18.23 10.13
C ALA A 550 29.79 18.54 8.75
N ARG A 551 30.72 17.71 8.27
CA ARG A 551 31.28 17.86 6.91
C ARG A 551 30.20 17.71 5.84
N ILE A 552 29.36 16.68 5.93
CA ILE A 552 28.27 16.43 4.97
C ILE A 552 27.27 17.59 4.95
N GLU A 553 26.92 18.13 6.12
CA GLU A 553 26.00 19.27 6.20
C GLU A 553 26.59 20.54 5.59
N ASN A 554 27.90 20.79 5.78
CA ASN A 554 28.59 21.87 5.10
C ASN A 554 28.57 21.70 3.57
N GLU A 555 28.81 20.49 3.06
CA GLU A 555 28.70 20.20 1.62
C GLU A 555 27.27 20.35 1.09
N ARG A 556 26.24 19.98 1.87
CA ARG A 556 24.83 20.20 1.51
C ARG A 556 24.50 21.69 1.45
N ARG A 557 25.03 22.48 2.39
CA ARG A 557 24.86 23.94 2.41
C ARG A 557 25.52 24.58 1.18
N ALA A 558 26.76 24.20 0.86
CA ALA A 558 27.48 24.68 -0.31
C ALA A 558 26.78 24.29 -1.63
N PHE A 559 26.23 23.09 -1.72
CA PHE A 559 25.46 22.68 -2.91
C PHE A 559 24.15 23.48 -3.05
N ARG A 560 23.41 23.69 -1.95
CA ARG A 560 22.17 24.47 -1.96
C ARG A 560 22.38 25.92 -2.42
N SER A 561 23.49 26.56 -2.01
CA SER A 561 23.79 27.93 -2.45
C SER A 561 24.09 28.00 -3.95
N VAL A 562 24.90 27.08 -4.47
CA VAL A 562 25.20 27.00 -5.91
C VAL A 562 23.95 26.66 -6.73
N TRP A 563 23.13 25.72 -6.26
CA TRP A 563 21.91 25.32 -6.96
C TRP A 563 20.89 26.45 -7.08
N LYS A 564 20.74 27.28 -6.03
CA LYS A 564 19.83 28.44 -6.07
C LYS A 564 20.20 29.39 -7.21
N ALA A 565 21.48 29.72 -7.34
CA ALA A 565 21.99 30.56 -8.43
C ALA A 565 21.80 29.90 -9.82
N THR A 566 21.99 28.58 -9.92
CA THR A 566 21.76 27.84 -11.16
C THR A 566 20.28 27.79 -11.54
N ARG A 567 19.38 27.60 -10.57
CA ARG A 567 17.92 27.55 -10.77
C ARG A 567 17.39 28.89 -11.28
N GLU A 568 17.84 30.01 -10.71
CA GLU A 568 17.47 31.35 -11.19
C GLU A 568 17.89 31.58 -12.64
N LYS A 569 19.11 31.14 -13.02
CA LYS A 569 19.57 31.20 -14.42
C LYS A 569 18.73 30.33 -15.36
N LEU A 570 18.36 29.12 -14.93
CA LEU A 570 17.52 28.22 -15.73
C LEU A 570 16.09 28.75 -15.87
N HIS A 571 15.51 29.30 -14.81
CA HIS A 571 14.17 29.91 -14.83
C HIS A 571 14.12 31.09 -15.80
N ARG A 572 15.09 32.00 -15.72
CA ARG A 572 15.20 33.14 -16.65
C ARG A 572 15.28 32.69 -18.11
N ARG A 573 16.11 31.68 -18.40
CA ARG A 573 16.18 31.10 -19.76
C ARG A 573 14.85 30.50 -20.21
N TRP A 574 14.12 29.82 -19.33
CA TRP A 574 12.82 29.26 -19.65
C TRP A 574 11.77 30.35 -19.90
N GLU A 575 11.76 31.41 -19.09
CA GLU A 575 10.87 32.57 -19.30
C GLU A 575 11.16 33.26 -20.64
N GLU A 576 12.43 33.51 -20.96
CA GLU A 576 12.85 34.06 -22.26
C GLU A 576 12.41 33.17 -23.44
N GLN A 577 12.51 31.84 -23.30
CA GLN A 577 12.06 30.90 -24.33
C GLN A 577 10.54 30.86 -24.47
N ARG A 578 9.81 30.88 -23.34
CA ARG A 578 8.35 30.90 -23.30
C ARG A 578 7.81 32.17 -23.95
N GLU A 579 8.38 33.33 -23.61
CA GLU A 579 8.01 34.61 -24.19
C GLU A 579 8.24 34.62 -25.71
N LYS A 580 9.41 34.17 -26.17
CA LYS A 580 9.68 34.01 -27.61
C LYS A 580 8.69 33.06 -28.30
N ALA A 581 8.29 31.98 -27.64
CA ALA A 581 7.31 31.03 -28.19
C ALA A 581 5.90 31.65 -28.29
N LEU A 582 5.48 32.41 -27.27
CA LEU A 582 4.21 33.14 -27.27
C LEU A 582 4.19 34.22 -28.36
N GLN A 583 5.26 34.99 -28.50
CA GLN A 583 5.41 35.99 -29.57
C GLN A 583 5.31 35.34 -30.96
N ARG A 584 6.01 34.20 -31.18
CA ARG A 584 5.91 33.44 -32.45
C ARG A 584 4.49 32.96 -32.72
N ARG A 585 3.79 32.46 -31.71
CA ARG A 585 2.40 32.00 -31.83
C ARG A 585 1.46 33.16 -32.15
N ALA A 586 1.58 34.28 -31.44
CA ALA A 586 0.80 35.49 -31.68
C ALA A 586 1.00 36.01 -33.11
N ALA A 587 2.24 36.07 -33.59
CA ALA A 587 2.56 36.46 -34.96
C ALA A 587 1.97 35.48 -35.99
N SER A 588 1.98 34.18 -35.73
CA SER A 588 1.36 33.17 -36.60
C SER A 588 -0.17 33.30 -36.63
N ASP A 589 -0.80 33.51 -35.48
CA ASP A 589 -2.26 33.68 -35.38
C ASP A 589 -2.70 34.99 -36.06
N GLN A 590 -1.92 36.07 -35.94
CA GLN A 590 -2.16 37.32 -36.64
C GLN A 590 -2.07 37.13 -38.17
N LYS A 591 -1.00 36.50 -38.67
CA LYS A 591 -0.88 36.15 -40.10
C LYS A 591 -2.05 35.30 -40.60
N ARG A 592 -2.53 34.35 -39.78
CA ARG A 592 -3.69 33.51 -40.12
C ARG A 592 -4.98 34.32 -40.20
N ARG A 593 -5.19 35.27 -39.28
CA ARG A 593 -6.36 36.17 -39.29
C ARG A 593 -6.34 37.10 -40.50
N ASP A 594 -5.18 37.68 -40.80
CA ASP A 594 -5.01 38.57 -41.94
C ASP A 594 -5.18 37.81 -43.26
N GLY A 595 -4.62 36.59 -43.35
CA GLY A 595 -4.82 35.68 -44.48
C GLY A 595 -6.26 35.22 -44.66
N TRP A 596 -6.96 34.87 -43.56
CA TRP A 596 -8.38 34.54 -43.62
C TRP A 596 -9.22 35.74 -44.09
N TRP A 597 -8.98 36.92 -43.53
CA TRP A 597 -9.72 38.12 -43.90
C TRP A 597 -9.46 38.51 -45.37
N SER A 598 -8.22 38.37 -45.84
CA SER A 598 -7.85 38.63 -47.23
C SER A 598 -8.37 37.56 -48.21
N SER A 599 -8.67 36.35 -47.74
CA SER A 599 -9.28 35.30 -48.57
C SER A 599 -10.78 35.52 -48.86
N LEU A 600 -11.47 36.34 -48.05
CA LEU A 600 -12.88 36.65 -48.27
C LEU A 600 -13.07 37.59 -49.47
N SER A 601 -14.16 37.40 -50.22
CA SER A 601 -14.56 38.31 -51.30
C SER A 601 -14.97 39.69 -50.77
N ALA A 602 -14.97 40.71 -51.63
CA ALA A 602 -15.34 42.08 -51.26
C ALA A 602 -16.77 42.16 -50.68
N GLU A 603 -17.71 41.40 -51.25
CA GLU A 603 -19.10 41.32 -50.78
C GLU A 603 -19.21 40.68 -49.40
N GLN A 604 -18.48 39.58 -49.16
CA GLN A 604 -18.45 38.91 -47.85
C GLN A 604 -17.83 39.79 -46.76
N ARG A 605 -16.77 40.54 -47.09
CA ARG A 605 -16.18 41.51 -46.14
C ARG A 605 -17.16 42.63 -45.81
N LYS A 606 -17.91 43.13 -46.80
CA LYS A 606 -18.92 44.18 -46.62
C LYS A 606 -20.07 43.69 -45.73
N SER A 607 -20.67 42.54 -46.06
CA SER A 607 -21.75 41.93 -45.27
C SER A 607 -21.34 41.68 -43.81
N ARG A 608 -20.13 41.16 -43.57
CA ARG A 608 -19.64 40.94 -42.19
C ARG A 608 -19.35 42.23 -41.43
N ARG A 609 -18.87 43.29 -42.09
CA ARG A 609 -18.72 44.61 -41.45
C ARG A 609 -20.07 45.17 -41.02
N GLU A 610 -21.08 45.06 -41.89
CA GLU A 610 -22.45 45.48 -41.60
C GLU A 610 -23.05 44.67 -40.43
N GLU A 611 -22.85 43.36 -40.42
CA GLU A 611 -23.28 42.48 -39.32
C GLU A 611 -22.61 42.87 -37.99
N TRP A 612 -21.29 43.06 -37.97
CA TRP A 612 -20.58 43.47 -36.76
C TRP A 612 -20.97 44.86 -36.29
N GLN A 613 -21.23 45.79 -37.22
CA GLN A 613 -21.69 47.13 -36.91
C GLN A 613 -23.12 47.10 -36.34
N ALA A 614 -24.01 46.26 -36.87
CA ALA A 614 -25.35 46.04 -36.33
C ALA A 614 -25.29 45.43 -34.92
N ARG A 615 -24.45 44.39 -34.71
CA ARG A 615 -24.23 43.79 -33.39
C ARG A 615 -23.68 44.79 -32.38
N PHE A 616 -22.76 45.66 -32.78
CA PHE A 616 -22.23 46.70 -31.91
C PHE A 616 -23.29 47.75 -31.56
N ARG A 617 -24.11 48.18 -32.53
CA ARG A 617 -25.22 49.12 -32.31
C ARG A 617 -26.31 48.55 -31.40
N ALA A 618 -26.52 47.24 -31.42
CA ALA A 618 -27.48 46.55 -30.55
C ALA A 618 -27.04 46.49 -29.08
N LEU A 619 -25.76 46.77 -28.77
CA LEU A 619 -25.28 46.88 -27.39
C LEU A 619 -25.73 48.20 -26.76
N THR A 620 -25.91 48.20 -25.45
CA THR A 620 -26.19 49.44 -24.70
C THR A 620 -25.00 50.42 -24.76
N PRO A 621 -25.19 51.74 -24.58
CA PRO A 621 -24.10 52.72 -24.62
C PRO A 621 -22.94 52.41 -23.64
N ALA A 622 -23.25 51.85 -22.46
CA ALA A 622 -22.24 51.42 -21.49
C ALA A 622 -21.42 50.23 -22.00
N GLN A 623 -22.07 49.23 -22.61
CA GLN A 623 -21.40 48.08 -23.21
C GLN A 623 -20.59 48.44 -24.45
N GLN A 624 -21.05 49.40 -25.26
CA GLN A 624 -20.30 49.92 -26.39
C GLN A 624 -18.99 50.57 -25.94
N LYS A 625 -19.02 51.40 -24.89
CA LYS A 625 -17.80 51.99 -24.28
C LYS A 625 -16.83 50.91 -23.80
N LEU A 626 -17.32 49.91 -23.06
CA LEU A 626 -16.49 48.79 -22.60
C LEU A 626 -15.87 48.01 -23.76
N ARG A 627 -16.64 47.77 -24.83
CA ARG A 627 -16.17 47.03 -26.00
C ARG A 627 -15.11 47.81 -26.79
N VAL A 628 -15.22 49.14 -26.87
CA VAL A 628 -14.19 49.98 -27.49
C VAL A 628 -12.89 49.95 -26.68
N VAL A 629 -12.98 50.02 -25.35
CA VAL A 629 -11.82 49.88 -24.46
C VAL A 629 -11.17 48.50 -24.62
N GLU A 630 -11.95 47.41 -24.58
CA GLU A 630 -11.45 46.05 -24.80
C GLU A 630 -10.73 45.88 -26.15
N LEU A 631 -11.29 46.45 -27.23
CA LEU A 631 -10.68 46.39 -28.56
C LEU A 631 -9.41 47.25 -28.65
N ARG A 632 -9.36 48.39 -27.95
CA ARG A 632 -8.16 49.23 -27.86
C ARG A 632 -7.05 48.53 -27.09
N ASP A 633 -7.36 47.92 -25.96
CA ASP A 633 -6.40 47.19 -25.13
C ASP A 633 -5.88 45.95 -25.87
N ARG A 634 -6.75 45.26 -26.62
CA ARG A 634 -6.31 44.16 -27.50
C ARG A 634 -5.37 44.60 -28.61
N ARG A 635 -5.58 45.79 -29.20
CA ARG A 635 -4.66 46.34 -30.21
C ARG A 635 -3.31 46.71 -29.59
N TYR A 636 -3.34 47.39 -28.45
CA TYR A 636 -2.13 47.76 -27.70
C TYR A 636 -1.30 46.54 -27.27
N LEU A 637 -1.96 45.49 -26.76
CA LEU A 637 -1.30 44.22 -26.40
C LEU A 637 -0.75 43.46 -27.62
N ALA A 638 -1.45 43.51 -28.75
CA ALA A 638 -0.95 42.93 -30.00
C ALA A 638 0.27 43.67 -30.55
N GLU A 639 0.31 45.01 -30.44
CA GLU A 639 1.45 45.85 -30.85
C GLU A 639 2.69 45.63 -29.97
N LEU A 640 2.51 45.30 -28.70
CA LEU A 640 3.60 44.97 -27.76
C LEU A 640 4.09 43.51 -27.87
N GLY A 641 3.51 42.70 -28.76
CA GLY A 641 3.86 41.27 -28.90
C GLY A 641 3.44 40.39 -27.71
N ALA A 642 2.76 40.97 -26.71
CA ALA A 642 2.21 40.28 -25.55
C ALA A 642 0.74 39.96 -25.82
N ALA A 643 0.47 38.92 -26.62
CA ALA A 643 -0.90 38.46 -26.78
C ALA A 643 -1.39 37.76 -25.51
N ALA A 644 -2.56 38.20 -25.03
CA ALA A 644 -3.32 37.70 -23.88
C ALA A 644 -3.37 36.17 -23.75
#